data_AF-A0A8H6U0K0-F1
#
_entry.id   AF-A0A8H6U0K0-F1
#
_cell.length_a   1.000
_cell.length_b   1.000
_cell.length_c   1.000
_cell.angle_alpha   90.00
_cell.angle_beta   90.00
_cell.angle_gamma   90.00
#
_symmetry.space_group_name_H-M   'P 1'
#
loop_
_entity.id
_entity.type
_entity.pdbx_description
1 polymer ?
#
loop_
_entity_poly.entity_id
_entity_poly.type
_entity_poly.pdbx_seq_one_letter_code
_entity_poly.pdbx_strand_id
1 'polypeptide(L)'
;MLSRPSSNRRFFRGASKPSSRPVTSRPTTAQSRPTSDQSRPWTAQTRPGTVRPTTSASALQEGSHVIALLEGRGVTREVGMAALDRETGRVMLVQLADCQTYVKTLHQMHLHPPALVLVPDTFLSTSDASPASMLVEYIYEEFPGVPVEPIGRKYWNEIGGLEFVSQLCVEDDERAGTLLAVANKYYALSAICALFKHAETKLNTRFASGSLRIRYVPVEGTMMIDPDTARNLELVGNMSYKKSTHSLFGTVNHTYTAMAARLLRVNILSPITAQTTIDARLDVVEGRLERFTEVRTGLKPLNKMDFDKLIACLASSETKPTIAAKPAAARVSQMLDLRNVVRNLPALQKALEGSQSQLLKIIHEMLSDERLTKIERLVCSSLNEDGAPAKANCNRLLDVARETYKENVGDIFALNRTLSDTHGLPLSLMYQEAGFVFSLRTNELDGELPRGFINATLKKGKWTFTSMDLKKMNARMKDALDETLILSEKIIQDLVAEILVDMGALYKASEAVALLDMLWSFAHTSIMHNYVRPEFTGTLAIKSGRHPILETIKSAGSLVPNDVYCDDSSSFQIVQGPNMSGKSTYLRQVGLLTVLAMCGCFVPAEYASFRIHDALLTRLSNDDDMEKSLSTFASEMASSAMILGLASPQSLVLIDELGRGTSPREGVGISHAIAEGLIELKSFVFFATHFNELTTTLSRQPSVINLHLSVQRTSDSKADFGVTFQYKIVDGVPQESSHYGLELARLADLPQDVLTEGKRVAKNLAALHARHEENSESSKIAIRRKALLRLRTQLTQALDHSALPDEELLAYIGRFQVDIAKAFLYPSRRSDT
;
A
#
# COMPACT_ATOMS: atom_id res chain seq x y z
N MET A 1 -26.43 62.83 -16.78
CA MET A 1 -25.37 63.82 -16.49
C MET A 1 -24.35 63.11 -15.60
N LEU A 2 -23.34 62.42 -16.13
CA LEU A 2 -22.09 62.96 -16.72
C LEU A 2 -21.34 63.88 -15.76
N SER A 3 -20.21 63.43 -15.22
CA SER A 3 -18.89 63.92 -15.67
C SER A 3 -17.71 63.31 -14.87
N ARG A 4 -16.79 62.69 -15.62
CA ARG A 4 -15.35 62.62 -15.30
C ARG A 4 -14.71 64.01 -15.44
N PRO A 5 -13.43 64.16 -15.05
CA PRO A 5 -12.39 64.39 -16.06
C PRO A 5 -11.19 63.42 -15.86
N SER A 6 -10.67 62.69 -16.87
CA SER A 6 -9.79 63.12 -17.98
C SER A 6 -8.41 63.63 -17.47
N SER A 7 -7.24 63.23 -17.99
CA SER A 7 -6.89 63.08 -19.41
C SER A 7 -5.49 62.47 -19.66
N ASN A 8 -5.45 61.55 -20.66
CA ASN A 8 -4.55 61.49 -21.81
C ASN A 8 -3.01 61.66 -21.71
N ARG A 9 -2.28 60.72 -22.36
CA ARG A 9 -1.42 61.05 -23.53
C ARG A 9 -1.13 59.84 -24.43
N ARG A 10 -1.02 60.14 -25.73
CA ARG A 10 -0.95 59.28 -26.92
C ARG A 10 0.47 58.86 -27.30
N PHE A 11 0.54 57.74 -28.01
CA PHE A 11 1.44 57.34 -29.12
C PHE A 11 2.51 58.32 -29.65
N PHE A 12 3.71 57.78 -29.88
CA PHE A 12 4.55 58.09 -31.07
C PHE A 12 5.31 56.84 -31.54
N ARG A 13 5.32 56.61 -32.86
CA ARG A 13 6.20 55.69 -33.62
C ARG A 13 7.54 56.37 -33.89
N GLY A 14 8.63 55.61 -33.97
CA GLY A 14 9.89 56.07 -34.59
C GLY A 14 10.98 54.98 -34.58
N ALA A 15 11.36 54.51 -35.76
CA ALA A 15 12.34 53.45 -35.99
C ALA A 15 13.79 53.99 -36.11
N SER A 16 14.82 53.20 -35.76
CA SER A 16 16.07 53.09 -36.55
C SER A 16 17.03 51.99 -36.04
N LYS A 17 17.44 51.19 -37.04
CA LYS A 17 18.41 50.09 -37.25
C LYS A 17 19.46 49.62 -36.18
N PRO A 18 19.87 48.32 -36.29
CA PRO A 18 20.90 47.63 -35.50
C PRO A 18 22.27 47.48 -36.23
N SER A 19 23.34 47.13 -35.51
CA SER A 19 24.67 46.77 -36.06
C SER A 19 25.03 45.27 -35.95
N SER A 20 25.16 44.64 -37.14
CA SER A 20 26.14 43.63 -37.62
C SER A 20 26.59 42.38 -36.80
N ARG A 21 26.03 41.20 -37.15
CA ARG A 21 26.59 39.96 -37.82
C ARG A 21 28.07 39.49 -37.59
N PRO A 22 28.44 38.19 -37.86
CA PRO A 22 27.89 37.21 -38.85
C PRO A 22 27.63 35.74 -38.37
N VAL A 23 26.65 34.98 -38.91
CA VAL A 23 26.59 34.06 -40.10
C VAL A 23 27.49 32.81 -39.96
N THR A 24 26.95 31.58 -39.92
CA THR A 24 26.61 30.64 -41.04
C THR A 24 25.67 29.51 -40.54
N SER A 25 24.92 28.70 -41.29
CA SER A 25 24.24 28.73 -42.60
C SER A 25 23.32 27.47 -42.65
N ARG A 26 22.11 27.63 -43.19
CA ARG A 26 21.03 26.63 -43.46
C ARG A 26 21.41 25.65 -44.62
N PRO A 27 20.63 24.61 -45.04
CA PRO A 27 19.18 24.73 -45.32
C PRO A 27 18.25 23.49 -45.19
N THR A 28 16.96 23.84 -45.15
CA THR A 28 15.73 23.06 -45.38
C THR A 28 15.41 22.90 -46.87
N THR A 29 14.68 21.83 -47.24
CA THR A 29 13.83 21.78 -48.46
C THR A 29 12.41 21.33 -48.12
N ALA A 30 11.47 21.82 -48.92
CA ALA A 30 10.02 21.90 -48.69
C ALA A 30 9.23 21.29 -49.87
N GLN A 31 7.87 21.37 -49.79
CA GLN A 31 6.81 21.21 -50.82
C GLN A 31 6.20 19.79 -50.94
N SER A 32 4.90 19.53 -51.16
CA SER A 32 3.67 20.35 -51.37
C SER A 32 2.41 19.43 -51.52
N ARG A 33 1.25 19.82 -50.91
CA ARG A 33 -0.21 19.68 -51.27
C ARG A 33 -0.82 18.32 -51.74
N PRO A 34 -2.17 18.05 -51.70
CA PRO A 34 -3.31 18.99 -51.71
C PRO A 34 -4.49 18.72 -50.75
N THR A 35 -5.43 19.67 -50.76
CA THR A 35 -6.73 19.73 -50.07
C THR A 35 -7.83 18.96 -50.80
N SER A 36 -8.66 18.19 -50.09
CA SER A 36 -9.98 17.78 -50.53
C SER A 36 -10.98 17.87 -49.37
N ASP A 37 -12.05 18.62 -49.62
CA ASP A 37 -13.15 18.95 -48.73
C ASP A 37 -14.18 17.80 -48.73
N GLN A 38 -14.32 17.08 -47.61
CA GLN A 38 -15.46 16.19 -47.33
C GLN A 38 -15.76 16.19 -45.83
N SER A 39 -16.97 16.63 -45.51
CA SER A 39 -17.58 16.67 -44.19
C SER A 39 -17.66 15.27 -43.55
N ARG A 40 -17.10 15.13 -42.34
CA ARG A 40 -17.31 13.95 -41.47
C ARG A 40 -17.87 14.38 -40.10
N PRO A 41 -18.90 13.70 -39.58
CA PRO A 41 -19.43 13.96 -38.25
C PRO A 41 -18.43 13.55 -37.16
N TRP A 42 -18.32 14.41 -36.14
CA TRP A 42 -17.41 14.27 -35.02
C TRP A 42 -17.87 13.14 -34.10
N THR A 43 -17.16 12.01 -34.10
CA THR A 43 -17.28 10.96 -33.09
C THR A 43 -15.91 10.77 -32.45
N ALA A 44 -15.69 11.44 -31.33
CA ALA A 44 -14.51 11.22 -30.49
C ALA A 44 -14.69 9.90 -29.72
N GLN A 45 -14.35 8.77 -30.36
CA GLN A 45 -14.08 7.53 -29.64
C GLN A 45 -12.61 7.54 -29.22
N THR A 46 -12.35 7.76 -27.94
CA THR A 46 -11.06 7.46 -27.31
C THR A 46 -10.79 5.96 -27.48
N ARG A 47 -9.75 5.62 -28.25
CA ARG A 47 -9.22 4.24 -28.33
C ARG A 47 -8.80 3.78 -26.93
N PRO A 48 -9.23 2.60 -26.45
CA PRO A 48 -8.59 1.94 -25.31
C PRO A 48 -7.17 1.53 -25.74
N GLY A 49 -6.17 1.90 -24.94
CA GLY A 49 -4.78 1.51 -25.15
C GLY A 49 -4.64 -0.01 -25.15
N THR A 50 -3.88 -0.55 -26.09
CA THR A 50 -3.49 -1.96 -26.13
C THR A 50 -2.63 -2.30 -24.92
N VAL A 51 -3.18 -3.05 -23.96
CA VAL A 51 -2.47 -3.52 -22.76
C VAL A 51 -1.47 -4.61 -23.15
N ARG A 52 -0.18 -4.37 -22.88
CA ARG A 52 0.88 -5.41 -22.88
C ARG A 52 0.81 -6.16 -21.55
N PRO A 53 1.10 -7.48 -21.49
CA PRO A 53 1.18 -8.18 -20.22
C PRO A 53 2.37 -7.64 -19.43
N THR A 54 2.10 -7.00 -18.31
CA THR A 54 3.08 -6.38 -17.43
C THR A 54 3.42 -7.34 -16.28
N THR A 55 4.72 -7.40 -15.95
CA THR A 55 5.23 -8.18 -14.82
C THR A 55 4.70 -7.62 -13.50
N SER A 56 4.35 -8.50 -12.58
CA SER A 56 3.71 -8.29 -11.26
C SER A 56 4.23 -7.11 -10.41
N ALA A 57 5.46 -6.64 -10.63
CA ALA A 57 6.06 -5.53 -9.90
C ALA A 57 5.58 -4.13 -10.34
N SER A 58 4.95 -3.97 -11.51
CA SER A 58 4.52 -2.67 -12.04
C SER A 58 3.09 -2.26 -11.67
N ALA A 59 2.35 -3.08 -10.91
CA ALA A 59 0.95 -2.82 -10.53
C ALA A 59 0.78 -1.88 -9.31
N LEU A 60 1.86 -1.31 -8.77
CA LEU A 60 1.83 -0.63 -7.48
C LEU A 60 1.26 0.81 -7.49
N GLN A 61 0.77 1.33 -8.63
CA GLN A 61 0.24 2.70 -8.68
C GLN A 61 -0.75 3.00 -9.82
N GLU A 62 -1.62 2.05 -10.20
CA GLU A 62 -2.83 2.37 -10.97
C GLU A 62 -4.04 2.05 -10.08
N GLY A 63 -4.89 3.05 -9.81
CA GLY A 63 -6.10 2.84 -9.03
C GLY A 63 -7.01 1.84 -9.75
N SER A 64 -7.55 0.87 -9.00
CA SER A 64 -8.51 -0.12 -9.51
C SER A 64 -9.95 0.16 -9.08
N HIS A 65 -10.13 1.04 -8.09
CA HIS A 65 -11.42 1.25 -7.44
C HIS A 65 -12.21 2.38 -8.09
N VAL A 66 -13.50 2.18 -8.32
CA VAL A 66 -14.44 3.29 -8.55
C VAL A 66 -15.08 3.62 -7.20
N ILE A 67 -14.90 4.85 -6.72
CA ILE A 67 -15.35 5.27 -5.40
C ILE A 67 -16.46 6.31 -5.55
N ALA A 68 -17.61 6.07 -4.94
CA ALA A 68 -18.66 7.07 -4.77
C ALA A 68 -18.64 7.67 -3.36
N LEU A 69 -18.66 9.00 -3.26
CA LEU A 69 -18.58 9.74 -2.00
C LEU A 69 -19.78 10.66 -1.81
N LEU A 70 -20.37 10.61 -0.62
CA LEU A 70 -21.46 11.50 -0.22
C LEU A 70 -21.20 12.10 1.16
N GLU A 71 -21.12 13.43 1.20
CA GLU A 71 -21.01 14.20 2.45
C GLU A 71 -22.40 14.59 2.98
N GLY A 72 -22.59 14.44 4.30
CA GLY A 72 -23.77 14.88 5.04
C GLY A 72 -23.80 16.38 5.28
N ARG A 73 -24.99 17.00 5.23
CA ARG A 73 -25.19 18.46 5.41
C ARG A 73 -25.43 18.88 6.87
N GLY A 74 -24.87 18.14 7.84
CA GLY A 74 -25.10 18.34 9.27
C GLY A 74 -23.93 18.99 10.03
N VAL A 75 -24.14 19.25 11.33
CA VAL A 75 -23.07 19.70 12.27
C VAL A 75 -22.03 18.60 12.45
N THR A 76 -22.48 17.33 12.48
CA THR A 76 -21.62 16.16 12.36
C THR A 76 -21.32 15.91 10.88
N ARG A 77 -20.05 16.04 10.49
CA ARG A 77 -19.60 15.73 9.13
C ARG A 77 -19.49 14.22 8.96
N GLU A 78 -20.60 13.59 8.62
CA GLU A 78 -20.62 12.19 8.21
C GLU A 78 -20.36 12.06 6.71
N VAL A 79 -19.54 11.09 6.33
CA VAL A 79 -19.22 10.77 4.94
C VAL A 79 -19.58 9.31 4.69
N GLY A 80 -20.40 9.08 3.66
CA GLY A 80 -20.66 7.75 3.11
C GLY A 80 -19.77 7.49 1.90
N MET A 81 -19.18 6.31 1.86
CA MET A 81 -18.31 5.87 0.78
C MET A 81 -18.72 4.48 0.32
N ALA A 82 -18.77 4.29 -0.99
CA ALA A 82 -18.88 2.98 -1.63
C ALA A 82 -17.75 2.81 -2.63
N ALA A 83 -16.95 1.76 -2.48
CA ALA A 83 -15.82 1.47 -3.35
C ALA A 83 -16.03 0.12 -4.06
N LEU A 84 -16.05 0.13 -5.39
CA LEU A 84 -16.09 -1.07 -6.24
C LEU A 84 -14.71 -1.28 -6.86
N ASP A 85 -14.07 -2.39 -6.57
CA ASP A 85 -12.87 -2.81 -7.27
C ASP A 85 -13.24 -3.38 -8.65
N ARG A 86 -12.80 -2.72 -9.72
CA ARG A 86 -13.12 -3.11 -11.10
C ARG A 86 -12.54 -4.45 -11.48
N GLU A 87 -11.43 -4.83 -10.85
CA GLU A 87 -10.74 -6.08 -11.19
C GLU A 87 -11.33 -7.26 -10.40
N THR A 88 -11.64 -7.08 -9.12
CA THR A 88 -12.04 -8.17 -8.21
C THR A 88 -13.53 -8.23 -7.91
N GLY A 89 -14.32 -7.26 -8.38
CA GLY A 89 -15.77 -7.22 -8.15
C GLY A 89 -16.16 -7.09 -6.68
N ARG A 90 -15.21 -6.81 -5.79
CA ARG A 90 -15.48 -6.60 -4.36
C ARG A 90 -16.04 -5.19 -4.17
N VAL A 91 -17.08 -5.09 -3.34
CA VAL A 91 -17.69 -3.82 -2.98
C VAL A 91 -17.58 -3.62 -1.49
N MET A 92 -16.97 -2.50 -1.11
CA MET A 92 -16.87 -2.07 0.26
C MET A 92 -17.79 -0.87 0.49
N LEU A 93 -18.48 -0.88 1.62
CA LEU A 93 -19.33 0.19 2.10
C LEU A 93 -18.81 0.69 3.45
N VAL A 94 -18.65 2.00 3.56
CA VAL A 94 -18.22 2.66 4.79
C VAL A 94 -19.10 3.88 5.01
N GLN A 95 -19.47 4.14 6.27
CA GLN A 95 -20.03 5.41 6.70
C GLN A 95 -19.34 5.79 8.00
N LEU A 96 -18.64 6.94 7.99
CA LEU A 96 -17.80 7.38 9.09
C LEU A 96 -18.05 8.86 9.40
N ALA A 97 -17.80 9.23 10.66
CA ALA A 97 -17.72 10.63 11.07
C ALA A 97 -16.27 11.11 10.98
N ASP A 98 -16.06 12.25 10.34
CA ASP A 98 -14.75 12.79 10.03
C ASP A 98 -14.50 14.18 10.66
N CYS A 99 -13.23 14.59 10.69
CA CYS A 99 -12.82 15.93 11.10
C CYS A 99 -12.82 16.89 9.89
N GLN A 100 -12.51 18.18 10.14
CA GLN A 100 -12.54 19.20 9.08
C GLN A 100 -11.54 18.93 7.93
N THR A 101 -10.52 18.12 8.18
CA THR A 101 -9.47 17.74 7.23
C THR A 101 -9.75 16.41 6.51
N TYR A 102 -10.89 15.76 6.76
CA TYR A 102 -11.33 14.51 6.12
C TYR A 102 -10.30 13.36 6.13
N VAL A 103 -9.45 13.28 7.16
CA VAL A 103 -8.31 12.35 7.20
C VAL A 103 -8.77 10.90 7.17
N LYS A 104 -9.89 10.58 7.84
CA LYS A 104 -10.40 9.20 7.85
C LYS A 104 -10.92 8.78 6.48
N THR A 105 -11.61 9.69 5.77
CA THR A 105 -12.07 9.46 4.40
C THR A 105 -10.88 9.28 3.45
N LEU A 106 -9.88 10.16 3.53
CA LEU A 106 -8.68 10.08 2.70
C LEU A 106 -7.85 8.83 3.00
N HIS A 107 -7.77 8.40 4.26
CA HIS A 107 -7.14 7.14 4.65
C HIS A 107 -7.85 5.95 3.97
N GLN A 108 -9.18 5.91 4.00
CA GLN A 108 -9.93 4.84 3.34
C GLN A 108 -9.76 4.86 1.81
N MET A 109 -9.63 6.03 1.19
CA MET A 109 -9.27 6.14 -0.24
C MET A 109 -7.84 5.68 -0.54
N HIS A 110 -6.89 5.83 0.39
CA HIS A 110 -5.54 5.30 0.25
C HIS A 110 -5.46 3.78 0.41
N LEU A 111 -6.31 3.21 1.28
CA LEU A 111 -6.50 1.75 1.37
C LEU A 111 -7.08 1.19 0.06
N HIS A 112 -8.00 1.94 -0.56
CA HIS A 112 -8.69 1.58 -1.79
C HIS A 112 -8.37 2.58 -2.92
N PRO A 113 -7.17 2.55 -3.51
CA PRO A 113 -6.72 3.60 -4.42
C PRO A 113 -7.70 3.80 -5.60
N PRO A 114 -8.24 5.03 -5.78
CA PRO A 114 -9.28 5.30 -6.77
C PRO A 114 -8.72 5.39 -8.19
N ALA A 115 -9.41 4.73 -9.12
CA ALA A 115 -9.30 4.93 -10.57
C ALA A 115 -10.21 6.07 -11.05
N LEU A 116 -11.33 6.27 -10.36
CA LEU A 116 -12.40 7.20 -10.68
C LEU A 116 -13.16 7.53 -9.40
N VAL A 117 -13.41 8.82 -9.16
CA VAL A 117 -14.19 9.28 -8.02
C VAL A 117 -15.51 9.86 -8.51
N LEU A 118 -16.61 9.44 -7.89
CA LEU A 118 -17.97 9.85 -8.20
C LEU A 118 -18.49 10.73 -7.06
N VAL A 119 -18.95 11.93 -7.41
CA VAL A 119 -19.51 12.89 -6.45
C VAL A 119 -20.86 13.42 -6.93
N PRO A 120 -21.73 13.91 -6.04
CA PRO A 120 -22.92 14.63 -6.46
C PRO A 120 -22.58 15.84 -7.33
N ASP A 121 -23.39 16.08 -8.37
CA ASP A 121 -23.33 17.27 -9.20
C ASP A 121 -23.23 18.58 -8.40
N THR A 122 -23.91 18.67 -7.25
CA THR A 122 -23.87 19.83 -6.35
C THR A 122 -22.49 20.15 -5.74
N PHE A 123 -21.53 19.22 -5.77
CA PHE A 123 -20.21 19.42 -5.16
C PHE A 123 -19.20 20.06 -6.12
N LEU A 124 -19.49 20.02 -7.42
CA LEU A 124 -18.72 20.71 -8.44
C LEU A 124 -19.41 22.04 -8.74
N SER A 125 -18.71 23.16 -8.56
CA SER A 125 -19.27 24.45 -8.94
C SER A 125 -19.32 24.56 -10.47
N THR A 126 -20.33 25.23 -11.02
CA THR A 126 -20.50 25.47 -12.46
C THR A 126 -19.59 26.58 -13.02
N SER A 127 -18.68 27.12 -12.19
CA SER A 127 -17.73 28.18 -12.53
C SER A 127 -16.30 27.70 -12.30
N ASP A 128 -15.53 27.59 -13.38
CA ASP A 128 -14.20 26.93 -13.53
C ASP A 128 -13.04 27.42 -12.62
N ALA A 129 -13.27 27.89 -11.39
CA ALA A 129 -12.22 28.43 -10.53
C ALA A 129 -12.17 27.90 -9.09
N SER A 130 -13.18 27.16 -8.57
CA SER A 130 -13.04 26.49 -7.27
C SER A 130 -14.04 25.33 -7.07
N PRO A 131 -13.61 24.21 -6.44
CA PRO A 131 -14.53 23.17 -5.97
C PRO A 131 -15.47 23.74 -4.89
N ALA A 132 -16.75 23.32 -4.88
CA ALA A 132 -17.73 23.85 -3.94
C ALA A 132 -17.64 23.19 -2.54
N SER A 133 -17.05 22.00 -2.45
CA SER A 133 -16.80 21.30 -1.18
C SER A 133 -15.30 21.16 -0.93
N MET A 134 -14.88 21.42 0.31
CA MET A 134 -13.52 21.20 0.80
C MET A 134 -13.07 19.75 0.59
N LEU A 135 -13.98 18.77 0.68
CA LEU A 135 -13.67 17.36 0.44
C LEU A 135 -13.12 17.14 -0.98
N VAL A 136 -13.72 17.80 -1.97
CA VAL A 136 -13.28 17.68 -3.37
C VAL A 136 -11.92 18.36 -3.58
N GLU A 137 -11.66 19.46 -2.88
CA GLU A 137 -10.35 20.13 -2.89
C GLU A 137 -9.26 19.19 -2.36
N TYR A 138 -9.45 18.59 -1.18
CA TYR A 138 -8.50 17.63 -0.63
C TYR A 138 -8.31 16.39 -1.51
N ILE A 139 -9.36 15.91 -2.21
CA ILE A 139 -9.22 14.80 -3.16
C ILE A 139 -8.34 15.18 -4.35
N TYR A 140 -8.46 16.41 -4.88
CA TYR A 140 -7.60 16.89 -5.95
C TYR A 140 -6.15 17.07 -5.51
N GLU A 141 -5.92 17.49 -4.27
CA GLU A 141 -4.58 17.62 -3.68
C GLU A 141 -3.91 16.25 -3.49
N GLU A 142 -4.61 15.28 -2.90
CA GLU A 142 -4.05 13.97 -2.55
C GLU A 142 -3.93 13.01 -3.76
N PHE A 143 -4.87 13.06 -4.71
CA PHE A 143 -4.92 12.14 -5.85
C PHE A 143 -4.80 12.87 -7.20
N PRO A 144 -3.63 13.46 -7.51
CA PRO A 144 -3.44 14.19 -8.76
C PRO A 144 -3.56 13.25 -9.96
N GLY A 145 -4.51 13.53 -10.85
CA GLY A 145 -4.74 12.77 -12.09
C GLY A 145 -5.88 11.75 -12.03
N VAL A 146 -6.54 11.57 -10.89
CA VAL A 146 -7.76 10.76 -10.80
C VAL A 146 -8.95 11.59 -11.29
N PRO A 147 -9.74 11.12 -12.27
CA PRO A 147 -10.91 11.84 -12.74
C PRO A 147 -12.00 11.86 -11.65
N VAL A 148 -12.61 13.03 -11.45
CA VAL A 148 -13.79 13.22 -10.59
C VAL A 148 -15.00 13.48 -11.48
N GLU A 149 -16.01 12.61 -11.44
CA GLU A 149 -17.20 12.71 -12.28
C GLU A 149 -18.47 13.04 -11.47
N PRO A 150 -19.27 14.02 -11.92
CA PRO A 150 -20.56 14.32 -11.30
C PRO A 150 -21.63 13.30 -11.67
N ILE A 151 -22.40 12.88 -10.67
CA ILE A 151 -23.62 12.08 -10.84
C ILE A 151 -24.82 12.89 -10.34
N GLY A 152 -25.88 12.94 -11.15
CA GLY A 152 -27.11 13.66 -10.81
C GLY A 152 -27.71 13.19 -9.49
N ARG A 153 -28.14 14.15 -8.64
CA ARG A 153 -28.62 13.88 -7.27
C ARG A 153 -29.71 12.79 -7.17
N LYS A 154 -30.52 12.61 -8.22
CA LYS A 154 -31.56 11.56 -8.31
C LYS A 154 -31.06 10.12 -8.11
N TYR A 155 -29.78 9.85 -8.39
CA TYR A 155 -29.20 8.52 -8.25
C TYR A 155 -28.56 8.27 -6.87
N TRP A 156 -28.62 9.25 -5.96
CA TRP A 156 -28.12 9.14 -4.59
C TRP A 156 -29.30 8.91 -3.64
N ASN A 157 -29.80 7.66 -3.63
CA ASN A 157 -30.98 7.28 -2.86
C ASN A 157 -30.71 5.97 -2.08
N GLU A 158 -31.07 5.96 -0.80
CA GLU A 158 -30.93 4.82 0.10
C GLU A 158 -31.77 3.60 -0.31
N ILE A 159 -33.00 3.81 -0.80
CA ILE A 159 -33.94 2.72 -1.14
C ILE A 159 -33.37 1.90 -2.30
N GLY A 160 -32.96 2.59 -3.38
CA GLY A 160 -32.32 1.93 -4.52
C GLY A 160 -30.98 1.30 -4.14
N GLY A 161 -30.25 1.89 -3.20
CA GLY A 161 -29.02 1.30 -2.65
C GLY A 161 -29.28 -0.04 -1.96
N LEU A 162 -30.30 -0.09 -1.11
CA LEU A 162 -30.67 -1.30 -0.38
C LEU A 162 -31.19 -2.40 -1.31
N GLU A 163 -31.94 -2.04 -2.35
CA GLU A 163 -32.36 -2.95 -3.42
C GLU A 163 -31.14 -3.57 -4.13
N PHE A 164 -30.16 -2.76 -4.54
CA PHE A 164 -28.94 -3.26 -5.16
C PHE A 164 -28.14 -4.18 -4.23
N VAL A 165 -27.99 -3.82 -2.95
CA VAL A 165 -27.30 -4.68 -1.98
C VAL A 165 -28.05 -6.01 -1.86
N SER A 166 -29.37 -5.98 -1.70
CA SER A 166 -30.19 -7.19 -1.54
C SER A 166 -30.17 -8.09 -2.79
N GLN A 167 -30.12 -7.51 -3.98
CA GLN A 167 -30.10 -8.27 -5.23
C GLN A 167 -28.71 -8.82 -5.58
N LEU A 168 -27.66 -8.03 -5.40
CA LEU A 168 -26.32 -8.34 -5.91
C LEU A 168 -25.42 -9.05 -4.88
N CYS A 169 -25.69 -8.88 -3.57
CA CYS A 169 -24.89 -9.50 -2.51
C CYS A 169 -24.98 -11.03 -2.57
N VAL A 170 -23.84 -11.71 -2.55
CA VAL A 170 -23.73 -13.18 -2.48
C VAL A 170 -24.56 -13.75 -1.34
N GLU A 171 -25.20 -14.90 -1.57
CA GLU A 171 -25.89 -15.65 -0.52
C GLU A 171 -24.87 -16.41 0.33
N ASP A 172 -24.35 -15.74 1.36
CA ASP A 172 -23.48 -16.31 2.37
C ASP A 172 -24.01 -16.04 3.80
N ASP A 173 -23.32 -16.60 4.79
CA ASP A 173 -23.68 -16.43 6.22
C ASP A 173 -23.55 -14.97 6.68
N GLU A 174 -22.78 -14.15 5.95
CA GLU A 174 -22.51 -12.75 6.28
C GLU A 174 -23.53 -11.78 5.66
N ARG A 175 -24.29 -12.20 4.65
CA ARG A 175 -25.29 -11.38 3.95
C ARG A 175 -26.30 -10.78 4.91
N ALA A 176 -26.82 -11.58 5.84
CA ALA A 176 -27.78 -11.11 6.83
C ALA A 176 -27.18 -10.02 7.75
N GLY A 177 -25.93 -10.23 8.18
CA GLY A 177 -25.19 -9.25 8.99
C GLY A 177 -24.91 -7.96 8.22
N THR A 178 -24.53 -8.07 6.95
CA THR A 178 -24.27 -6.92 6.08
C THR A 178 -25.54 -6.11 5.85
N LEU A 179 -26.66 -6.76 5.52
CA LEU A 179 -27.96 -6.10 5.33
C LEU A 179 -28.42 -5.38 6.60
N LEU A 180 -28.27 -6.00 7.76
CA LEU A 180 -28.59 -5.37 9.05
C LEU A 180 -27.68 -4.17 9.34
N ALA A 181 -26.38 -4.28 9.06
CA ALA A 181 -25.41 -3.22 9.30
C ALA A 181 -25.65 -1.98 8.42
N VAL A 182 -26.04 -2.18 7.16
CA VAL A 182 -26.29 -1.07 6.22
C VAL A 182 -27.69 -0.47 6.31
N ALA A 183 -28.67 -1.18 6.90
CA ALA A 183 -30.08 -0.78 6.90
C ALA A 183 -30.32 0.67 7.38
N ASN A 184 -29.54 1.14 8.36
CA ASN A 184 -29.65 2.50 8.92
C ASN A 184 -28.54 3.46 8.45
N LYS A 185 -27.83 3.13 7.36
CA LYS A 185 -26.66 3.87 6.86
C LYS A 185 -26.99 4.61 5.56
N TYR A 186 -27.76 5.69 5.69
CA TYR A 186 -28.24 6.52 4.57
C TYR A 186 -27.12 6.88 3.57
N TYR A 187 -25.97 7.34 4.06
CA TYR A 187 -24.92 7.87 3.19
C TYR A 187 -24.18 6.76 2.43
N ALA A 188 -23.91 5.62 3.08
CA ALA A 188 -23.32 4.46 2.41
C ALA A 188 -24.26 3.86 1.36
N LEU A 189 -25.56 3.71 1.68
CA LEU A 189 -26.58 3.21 0.76
C LEU A 189 -26.80 4.15 -0.44
N SER A 190 -26.75 5.45 -0.21
CA SER A 190 -26.85 6.43 -1.29
C SER A 190 -25.63 6.38 -2.22
N ALA A 191 -24.42 6.17 -1.68
CA ALA A 191 -23.19 6.07 -2.46
C ALA A 191 -23.16 4.82 -3.36
N ILE A 192 -23.57 3.65 -2.86
CA ILE A 192 -23.64 2.40 -3.65
C ILE A 192 -24.68 2.48 -4.78
N CYS A 193 -25.80 3.18 -4.55
CA CYS A 193 -26.83 3.39 -5.57
C CYS A 193 -26.25 4.18 -6.76
N ALA A 194 -25.53 5.27 -6.47
CA ALA A 194 -24.88 6.09 -7.49
C ALA A 194 -23.79 5.30 -8.24
N LEU A 195 -23.00 4.50 -7.51
CA LEU A 195 -21.95 3.66 -8.06
C LEU A 195 -22.47 2.64 -9.09
N PHE A 196 -23.51 1.87 -8.73
CA PHE A 196 -24.07 0.88 -9.66
C PHE A 196 -24.85 1.52 -10.81
N LYS A 197 -25.56 2.63 -10.57
CA LYS A 197 -26.20 3.36 -11.68
C LYS A 197 -25.20 3.92 -12.67
N HIS A 198 -24.04 4.36 -12.21
CA HIS A 198 -22.93 4.74 -13.07
C HIS A 198 -22.38 3.54 -13.86
N ALA A 199 -22.15 2.40 -13.19
CA ALA A 199 -21.68 1.19 -13.84
C ALA A 199 -22.64 0.68 -14.94
N GLU A 200 -23.95 0.73 -14.70
CA GLU A 200 -24.97 0.34 -15.68
C GLU A 200 -25.03 1.30 -16.87
N THR A 201 -24.98 2.61 -16.62
CA THR A 201 -25.26 3.63 -17.66
C THR A 201 -24.04 4.05 -18.47
N LYS A 202 -22.88 4.25 -17.83
CA LYS A 202 -21.65 4.68 -18.50
C LYS A 202 -20.71 3.52 -18.84
N LEU A 203 -20.57 2.54 -17.96
CA LEU A 203 -19.65 1.41 -18.16
C LEU A 203 -20.31 0.21 -18.86
N ASN A 204 -21.62 0.25 -19.13
CA ASN A 204 -22.38 -0.83 -19.78
C ASN A 204 -22.15 -2.22 -19.15
N THR A 205 -21.83 -2.25 -17.86
CA THR A 205 -21.51 -3.47 -17.11
C THR A 205 -22.66 -3.82 -16.18
N ARG A 206 -23.10 -5.07 -16.21
CA ARG A 206 -24.08 -5.62 -15.25
C ARG A 206 -23.48 -6.81 -14.52
N PHE A 207 -23.90 -6.95 -13.28
CA PHE A 207 -23.50 -8.06 -12.42
C PHE A 207 -24.69 -9.00 -12.24
N ALA A 208 -24.40 -10.30 -12.16
CA ALA A 208 -25.43 -11.29 -11.87
C ALA A 208 -26.00 -11.09 -10.45
N SER A 209 -27.22 -11.59 -10.22
CA SER A 209 -27.79 -11.56 -8.87
C SER A 209 -27.04 -12.54 -7.97
N GLY A 210 -26.79 -12.15 -6.73
CA GLY A 210 -26.03 -12.97 -5.78
C GLY A 210 -24.56 -13.22 -6.15
N SER A 211 -23.95 -12.38 -7.02
CA SER A 211 -22.59 -12.63 -7.52
C SER A 211 -21.52 -11.72 -6.94
N LEU A 212 -21.90 -10.61 -6.29
CA LEU A 212 -20.95 -9.65 -5.76
C LEU A 212 -20.77 -9.80 -4.27
N ARG A 213 -19.52 -9.75 -3.84
CA ARG A 213 -19.21 -9.66 -2.42
C ARG A 213 -19.27 -8.21 -1.96
N ILE A 214 -20.38 -7.88 -1.32
CA ILE A 214 -20.65 -6.57 -0.74
C ILE A 214 -20.46 -6.69 0.77
N ARG A 215 -19.58 -5.87 1.37
CA ARG A 215 -19.37 -5.84 2.83
C ARG A 215 -19.45 -4.42 3.36
N TYR A 216 -20.08 -4.26 4.52
CA TYR A 216 -19.92 -3.06 5.34
C TYR A 216 -18.67 -3.20 6.20
N VAL A 217 -17.73 -2.27 6.05
CA VAL A 217 -16.47 -2.29 6.80
C VAL A 217 -16.57 -1.24 7.91
N PRO A 218 -16.65 -1.64 9.19
CA PRO A 218 -16.52 -0.70 10.29
C PRO A 218 -15.09 -0.16 10.31
N VAL A 219 -14.94 1.14 10.58
CA VAL A 219 -13.61 1.77 10.75
C VAL A 219 -13.01 1.43 12.12
N GLU A 220 -13.85 1.05 13.08
CA GLU A 220 -13.45 0.60 14.41
C GLU A 220 -12.81 -0.81 14.35
N GLY A 221 -11.77 -1.04 15.16
CA GLY A 221 -11.07 -2.33 15.21
C GLY A 221 -9.82 -2.44 14.34
N THR A 222 -9.44 -1.36 13.65
CA THR A 222 -8.16 -1.24 12.92
C THR A 222 -7.40 0.01 13.36
N MET A 223 -6.07 -0.06 13.35
CA MET A 223 -5.20 1.05 13.69
C MET A 223 -5.21 2.07 12.55
N MET A 224 -5.47 3.33 12.88
CA MET A 224 -5.44 4.43 11.93
C MET A 224 -3.99 4.83 11.64
N ILE A 225 -3.60 4.74 10.38
CA ILE A 225 -2.31 5.23 9.88
C ILE A 225 -2.58 6.26 8.80
N ASP A 226 -2.34 7.54 9.07
CA ASP A 226 -2.60 8.57 8.08
C ASP A 226 -1.70 8.41 6.83
N PRO A 227 -2.11 8.92 5.65
CA PRO A 227 -1.37 8.73 4.41
C PRO A 227 0.07 9.28 4.46
N ASP A 228 0.29 10.39 5.15
CA ASP A 228 1.62 10.98 5.30
C ASP A 228 2.50 10.10 6.18
N THR A 229 1.94 9.53 7.26
CA THR A 229 2.63 8.53 8.07
C THR A 229 3.00 7.28 7.29
N ALA A 230 2.07 6.74 6.50
CA ALA A 230 2.34 5.57 5.67
C ALA A 230 3.47 5.83 4.66
N ARG A 231 3.56 7.06 4.14
CA ARG A 231 4.63 7.52 3.24
C ARG A 231 5.96 7.72 3.97
N ASN A 232 5.94 8.41 5.11
CA ASN A 232 7.12 8.73 5.93
C ASN A 232 7.81 7.48 6.52
N LEU A 233 7.02 6.45 6.84
CA LEU A 233 7.53 5.15 7.30
C LEU A 233 7.87 4.20 6.13
N GLU A 234 7.64 4.59 4.88
CA GLU A 234 7.83 3.74 3.69
C GLU A 234 7.13 2.37 3.81
N LEU A 235 5.87 2.37 4.29
CA LEU A 235 5.15 1.13 4.58
C LEU A 235 4.93 0.28 3.32
N VAL A 236 4.61 0.92 2.19
CA VAL A 236 4.33 0.19 0.93
C VAL A 236 5.25 0.58 -0.22
N GLY A 237 5.55 1.87 -0.36
CA GLY A 237 6.43 2.40 -1.40
C GLY A 237 7.58 3.19 -0.80
N ASN A 238 8.73 3.14 -1.48
CA ASN A 238 9.89 3.95 -1.14
C ASN A 238 9.70 5.39 -1.66
N MET A 239 10.14 6.39 -0.89
CA MET A 239 9.99 7.80 -1.25
C MET A 239 10.95 8.23 -2.37
N SER A 240 12.22 7.78 -2.31
CA SER A 240 13.26 8.17 -3.26
C SER A 240 13.13 7.46 -4.61
N TYR A 241 12.73 6.19 -4.61
CA TYR A 241 12.59 5.42 -5.84
C TYR A 241 11.32 4.55 -5.83
N LYS A 242 10.26 5.04 -6.48
CA LYS A 242 8.94 4.38 -6.51
C LYS A 242 8.94 2.92 -7.01
N LYS A 243 9.97 2.49 -7.76
CA LYS A 243 10.11 1.11 -8.26
C LYS A 243 10.96 0.20 -7.35
N SER A 244 11.49 0.74 -6.26
CA SER A 244 12.31 0.00 -5.31
C SER A 244 11.45 -0.97 -4.50
N THR A 245 11.99 -2.16 -4.22
CA THR A 245 11.40 -3.11 -3.27
C THR A 245 11.74 -2.77 -1.81
N HIS A 246 12.48 -1.69 -1.56
CA HIS A 246 12.87 -1.24 -0.23
C HIS A 246 11.72 -0.48 0.46
N SER A 247 10.73 -1.23 0.91
CA SER A 247 9.62 -0.80 1.77
C SER A 247 9.31 -1.90 2.80
N LEU A 248 8.51 -1.60 3.82
CA LEU A 248 8.10 -2.64 4.77
C LEU A 248 7.36 -3.78 4.06
N PHE A 249 6.43 -3.43 3.17
CA PHE A 249 5.72 -4.37 2.31
C PHE A 249 6.68 -5.21 1.47
N GLY A 250 7.66 -4.60 0.79
CA GLY A 250 8.61 -5.33 -0.04
C GLY A 250 9.53 -6.25 0.76
N THR A 251 9.82 -5.92 2.02
CA THR A 251 10.63 -6.73 2.94
C THR A 251 9.90 -7.99 3.42
N VAL A 252 8.60 -7.87 3.69
CA VAL A 252 7.80 -8.96 4.28
C VAL A 252 7.06 -9.79 3.24
N ASN A 253 6.86 -9.26 2.02
CA ASN A 253 6.07 -9.88 0.98
C ASN A 253 6.83 -10.99 0.22
N HIS A 254 6.66 -12.22 0.69
CA HIS A 254 7.05 -13.46 0.03
C HIS A 254 5.82 -14.26 -0.45
N THR A 255 4.65 -13.62 -0.57
CA THR A 255 3.41 -14.28 -0.96
C THR A 255 3.48 -14.84 -2.38
N TYR A 256 2.82 -15.98 -2.60
CA TYR A 256 2.72 -16.62 -3.92
C TYR A 256 1.58 -16.04 -4.76
N THR A 257 0.48 -15.63 -4.13
CA THR A 257 -0.76 -15.26 -4.78
C THR A 257 -0.99 -13.74 -4.77
N ALA A 258 -1.66 -13.21 -5.81
CA ALA A 258 -1.94 -11.77 -5.88
C ALA A 258 -2.94 -11.32 -4.80
N MET A 259 -3.87 -12.20 -4.42
CA MET A 259 -4.85 -11.95 -3.34
C MET A 259 -4.18 -11.83 -1.97
N ALA A 260 -3.17 -12.66 -1.67
CA ALA A 260 -2.42 -12.57 -0.42
C ALA A 260 -1.55 -11.30 -0.38
N ALA A 261 -0.91 -10.92 -1.48
CA ALA A 261 -0.19 -9.65 -1.57
C ALA A 261 -1.11 -8.45 -1.31
N ARG A 262 -2.34 -8.45 -1.85
CA ARG A 262 -3.35 -7.43 -1.55
C ARG A 262 -3.76 -7.43 -0.08
N LEU A 263 -4.01 -8.61 0.49
CA LEU A 263 -4.38 -8.76 1.90
C LEU A 263 -3.26 -8.26 2.83
N LEU A 264 -2.01 -8.63 2.55
CA LEU A 264 -0.82 -8.18 3.28
C LEU A 264 -0.70 -6.65 3.24
N ARG A 265 -0.87 -6.04 2.06
CA ARG A 265 -0.84 -4.58 1.92
C ARG A 265 -1.89 -3.91 2.81
N VAL A 266 -3.13 -4.42 2.81
CA VAL A 266 -4.21 -3.88 3.65
C VAL A 266 -3.83 -4.01 5.13
N ASN A 267 -3.34 -5.19 5.56
CA ASN A 267 -2.96 -5.39 6.97
C ASN A 267 -1.81 -4.49 7.42
N ILE A 268 -0.89 -4.10 6.52
CA ILE A 268 0.19 -3.16 6.84
C ILE A 268 -0.33 -1.72 6.98
N LEU A 269 -1.29 -1.31 6.13
CA LEU A 269 -1.83 0.06 6.12
C LEU A 269 -2.90 0.28 7.19
N SER A 270 -3.64 -0.77 7.56
CA SER A 270 -4.63 -0.76 8.64
C SER A 270 -4.52 -2.04 9.50
N PRO A 271 -3.48 -2.14 10.36
CA PRO A 271 -3.30 -3.28 11.26
C PRO A 271 -4.50 -3.49 12.18
N ILE A 272 -4.73 -4.73 12.62
CA ILE A 272 -5.87 -5.07 13.48
C ILE A 272 -5.57 -4.63 14.92
N THR A 273 -6.57 -4.16 15.66
CA THR A 273 -6.40 -3.80 17.09
C THR A 273 -6.95 -4.87 18.05
N ALA A 274 -7.70 -5.86 17.54
CA ALA A 274 -8.19 -6.98 18.34
C ALA A 274 -7.05 -7.95 18.72
N GLN A 275 -6.63 -7.93 19.98
CA GLN A 275 -5.56 -8.77 20.53
C GLN A 275 -5.76 -10.26 20.24
N THR A 276 -6.96 -10.80 20.44
CA THR A 276 -7.26 -12.22 20.19
C THR A 276 -6.98 -12.65 18.75
N THR A 277 -7.22 -11.76 17.78
CA THR A 277 -6.96 -12.03 16.36
C THR A 277 -5.48 -11.97 16.05
N ILE A 278 -4.75 -11.06 16.69
CA ILE A 278 -3.29 -10.95 16.54
C ILE A 278 -2.61 -12.18 17.12
N ASP A 279 -2.99 -12.58 18.34
CA ASP A 279 -2.47 -13.78 19.00
C ASP A 279 -2.73 -15.03 18.16
N ALA A 280 -3.94 -15.17 17.60
CA ALA A 280 -4.26 -16.28 16.71
C ALA A 280 -3.35 -16.34 15.46
N ARG A 281 -2.89 -15.20 14.94
CA ARG A 281 -1.91 -15.15 13.84
C ARG A 281 -0.51 -15.51 14.33
N LEU A 282 -0.10 -14.97 15.48
CA LEU A 282 1.19 -15.25 16.09
C LEU A 282 1.34 -16.74 16.43
N ASP A 283 0.28 -17.41 16.88
CA ASP A 283 0.26 -18.85 17.15
C ASP A 283 0.56 -19.68 15.89
N VAL A 284 0.06 -19.26 14.73
CA VAL A 284 0.36 -19.92 13.44
C VAL A 284 1.84 -19.75 13.07
N VAL A 285 2.37 -18.53 13.26
CA VAL A 285 3.78 -18.20 12.97
C VAL A 285 4.71 -18.94 13.95
N GLU A 286 4.35 -19.04 15.22
CA GLU A 286 5.11 -19.74 16.27
C GLU A 286 5.14 -21.24 16.07
N GLY A 287 4.02 -21.84 15.63
CA GLY A 287 3.98 -23.24 15.20
C GLY A 287 4.90 -23.54 14.00
N ARG A 288 5.60 -22.51 13.46
CA ARG A 288 6.57 -22.56 12.36
C ARG A 288 6.04 -23.25 11.11
N LEU A 289 4.72 -23.21 10.91
CA LEU A 289 3.96 -24.20 10.14
C LEU A 289 4.57 -25.60 10.32
N GLU A 290 3.99 -26.43 11.18
CA GLU A 290 4.38 -27.84 11.37
C GLU A 290 4.63 -28.58 10.02
N ARG A 291 4.01 -28.09 8.94
CA ARG A 291 4.14 -28.52 7.54
C ARG A 291 4.51 -27.38 6.57
N PHE A 292 5.47 -26.53 6.93
CA PHE A 292 5.89 -25.35 6.16
C PHE A 292 6.22 -25.64 4.69
N THR A 293 6.85 -26.79 4.42
CA THR A 293 7.20 -27.25 3.09
C THR A 293 5.99 -27.72 2.28
N GLU A 294 5.02 -28.40 2.91
CA GLU A 294 3.83 -28.92 2.24
C GLU A 294 2.91 -27.78 1.81
N VAL A 295 2.69 -26.79 2.68
CA VAL A 295 1.92 -25.58 2.34
C VAL A 295 2.59 -24.84 1.18
N ARG A 296 3.92 -24.71 1.21
CA ARG A 296 4.68 -24.15 0.07
C ARG A 296 4.46 -24.93 -1.22
N THR A 297 4.45 -26.26 -1.18
CA THR A 297 4.20 -27.08 -2.37
C THR A 297 2.77 -26.95 -2.90
N GLY A 298 1.78 -26.75 -2.02
CA GLY A 298 0.39 -26.52 -2.41
C GLY A 298 0.13 -25.09 -2.94
N LEU A 299 0.87 -24.09 -2.47
CA LEU A 299 0.77 -22.70 -2.96
C LEU A 299 1.48 -22.47 -4.30
N LYS A 300 2.56 -23.22 -4.57
CA LYS A 300 3.38 -23.04 -5.78
C LYS A 300 2.60 -23.15 -7.11
N PRO A 301 1.63 -24.08 -7.29
CA PRO A 301 0.77 -24.12 -8.47
C PRO A 301 -0.13 -22.88 -8.63
N LEU A 302 -0.46 -22.18 -7.53
CA LEU A 302 -1.32 -20.99 -7.52
C LEU A 302 -0.52 -19.69 -7.72
N ASN A 303 0.78 -19.79 -8.01
CA ASN A 303 1.67 -18.65 -8.10
C ASN A 303 1.17 -17.62 -9.13
N LYS A 304 1.02 -16.37 -8.68
CA LYS A 304 0.50 -15.22 -9.44
C LYS A 304 -0.93 -15.40 -9.98
N MET A 305 -1.66 -16.41 -9.55
CA MET A 305 -3.09 -16.50 -9.85
C MET A 305 -3.86 -15.51 -8.98
N ASP A 306 -4.93 -14.96 -9.54
CA ASP A 306 -5.83 -14.04 -8.84
C ASP A 306 -7.26 -14.61 -8.88
N PHE A 307 -7.60 -15.39 -7.85
CA PHE A 307 -8.94 -15.94 -7.66
C PHE A 307 -10.01 -14.87 -7.69
N ASP A 308 -9.77 -13.72 -7.04
CA ASP A 308 -10.81 -12.71 -6.94
C ASP A 308 -11.12 -12.11 -8.31
N LYS A 309 -10.09 -11.86 -9.13
CA LYS A 309 -10.29 -11.42 -10.52
C LYS A 309 -11.05 -12.44 -11.33
N LEU A 310 -10.71 -13.71 -11.16
CA LEU A 310 -11.39 -14.80 -11.82
C LEU A 310 -12.88 -14.85 -11.43
N ILE A 311 -13.19 -14.81 -10.14
CA ILE A 311 -14.58 -14.80 -9.63
C ILE A 311 -15.34 -13.59 -10.17
N ALA A 312 -14.71 -12.41 -10.18
CA ALA A 312 -15.31 -11.18 -10.71
C ALA A 312 -15.64 -11.27 -12.20
N CYS A 313 -14.74 -11.82 -13.00
CA CYS A 313 -14.96 -12.05 -14.42
C CYS A 313 -16.15 -12.99 -14.66
N LEU A 314 -16.30 -14.04 -13.85
CA LEU A 314 -17.44 -14.96 -13.93
C LEU A 314 -18.76 -14.27 -13.53
N ALA A 315 -18.70 -13.36 -12.55
CA ALA A 315 -19.86 -12.60 -12.04
C ALA A 315 -20.33 -11.48 -12.98
N SER A 316 -19.41 -10.91 -13.78
CA SER A 316 -19.70 -9.79 -14.68
C SER A 316 -20.22 -10.27 -16.04
N SER A 317 -21.26 -9.63 -16.56
CA SER A 317 -21.72 -9.82 -17.94
C SER A 317 -21.80 -8.47 -18.67
N GLU A 318 -21.37 -8.46 -19.93
CA GLU A 318 -21.62 -7.33 -20.82
C GLU A 318 -23.12 -7.17 -21.05
N THR A 319 -23.63 -5.93 -21.04
CA THR A 319 -25.04 -5.63 -21.28
C THR A 319 -25.49 -5.90 -22.72
N LYS A 320 -24.53 -6.01 -23.66
CA LYS A 320 -24.77 -6.39 -25.04
C LYS A 320 -23.95 -7.67 -25.33
N PRO A 321 -24.58 -8.78 -25.75
CA PRO A 321 -23.85 -9.96 -26.15
C PRO A 321 -23.10 -9.63 -27.44
N THR A 322 -21.80 -9.39 -27.35
CA THR A 322 -20.95 -9.27 -28.53
C THR A 322 -20.72 -10.69 -29.06
N ILE A 323 -21.36 -11.06 -30.17
CA ILE A 323 -21.11 -12.31 -30.89
C ILE A 323 -19.73 -12.20 -31.55
N ALA A 324 -18.68 -12.37 -30.76
CA ALA A 324 -17.30 -12.29 -31.21
C ALA A 324 -16.48 -13.38 -30.53
N ALA A 325 -15.58 -14.00 -31.31
CA ALA A 325 -14.72 -15.09 -30.84
C ALA A 325 -13.76 -14.67 -29.72
N LYS A 326 -13.41 -13.38 -29.63
CA LYS A 326 -12.45 -12.87 -28.64
C LYS A 326 -12.99 -12.89 -27.19
N PRO A 327 -14.21 -12.36 -26.89
CA PRO A 327 -14.88 -12.60 -25.60
C PRO A 327 -15.06 -14.09 -25.25
N ALA A 328 -15.45 -14.91 -26.24
CA ALA A 328 -15.63 -16.35 -26.03
C ALA A 328 -14.32 -17.05 -25.63
N ALA A 329 -13.20 -16.75 -26.30
CA ALA A 329 -11.89 -17.29 -25.95
C ALA A 329 -11.43 -16.89 -24.54
N ALA A 330 -11.72 -15.64 -24.12
CA ALA A 330 -11.39 -15.19 -22.76
C ALA A 330 -12.16 -15.99 -21.70
N ARG A 331 -13.45 -16.27 -21.92
CA ARG A 331 -14.26 -17.09 -21.00
C ARG A 331 -13.78 -18.54 -20.90
N VAL A 332 -13.35 -19.13 -22.02
CA VAL A 332 -12.72 -20.46 -22.04
C VAL A 332 -11.46 -20.48 -21.17
N SER A 333 -10.58 -19.49 -21.35
CA SER A 333 -9.34 -19.37 -20.56
C SER A 333 -9.63 -19.21 -19.06
N GLN A 334 -10.60 -18.38 -18.70
CA GLN A 334 -11.01 -18.18 -17.30
C GLN A 334 -11.51 -19.47 -16.66
N MET A 335 -12.24 -20.29 -17.42
CA MET A 335 -12.75 -21.57 -16.92
C MET A 335 -11.63 -22.61 -16.75
N LEU A 336 -10.61 -22.59 -17.62
CA LEU A 336 -9.40 -23.39 -17.43
C LEU A 336 -8.61 -22.96 -16.18
N ASP A 337 -8.49 -21.66 -15.95
CA ASP A 337 -7.86 -21.14 -14.74
C ASP A 337 -8.63 -21.58 -13.49
N LEU A 338 -9.98 -21.54 -13.52
CA LEU A 338 -10.82 -22.03 -12.44
C LEU A 338 -10.58 -23.51 -12.18
N ARG A 339 -10.52 -24.31 -13.25
CA ARG A 339 -10.25 -25.75 -13.17
C ARG A 339 -8.92 -26.02 -12.47
N ASN A 340 -7.86 -25.36 -12.91
CA ASN A 340 -6.52 -25.53 -12.37
C ASN A 340 -6.50 -25.18 -10.88
N VAL A 341 -7.17 -24.11 -10.54
CA VAL A 341 -7.26 -23.62 -9.17
C VAL A 341 -8.00 -24.61 -8.26
N VAL A 342 -9.22 -25.00 -8.62
CA VAL A 342 -10.04 -25.91 -7.80
C VAL A 342 -9.39 -27.28 -7.66
N ARG A 343 -8.69 -27.77 -8.71
CA ARG A 343 -7.92 -29.03 -8.66
C ARG A 343 -6.76 -29.01 -7.65
N ASN A 344 -6.21 -27.82 -7.36
CA ASN A 344 -5.08 -27.67 -6.44
C ASN A 344 -5.52 -27.41 -4.98
N LEU A 345 -6.77 -26.98 -4.74
CA LEU A 345 -7.27 -26.75 -3.38
C LEU A 345 -7.19 -27.98 -2.45
N PRO A 346 -7.50 -29.22 -2.89
CA PRO A 346 -7.37 -30.39 -2.04
C PRO A 346 -5.94 -30.66 -1.55
N ALA A 347 -4.91 -30.23 -2.29
CA ALA A 347 -3.53 -30.36 -1.83
C ALA A 347 -3.24 -29.44 -0.63
N LEU A 348 -3.81 -28.22 -0.64
CA LEU A 348 -3.72 -27.31 0.51
C LEU A 348 -4.52 -27.82 1.70
N GLN A 349 -5.72 -28.37 1.47
CA GLN A 349 -6.52 -29.00 2.52
C GLN A 349 -5.71 -30.09 3.25
N LYS A 350 -5.10 -31.01 2.50
CA LYS A 350 -4.25 -32.08 3.07
C LYS A 350 -3.04 -31.54 3.84
N ALA A 351 -2.41 -30.46 3.34
CA ALA A 351 -1.29 -29.84 4.03
C ALA A 351 -1.68 -29.26 5.41
N LEU A 352 -2.94 -28.90 5.61
CA LEU A 352 -3.46 -28.35 6.87
C LEU A 352 -4.05 -29.41 7.83
N GLU A 353 -4.23 -30.64 7.36
CA GLU A 353 -4.85 -31.72 8.13
C GLU A 353 -4.05 -32.04 9.41
N GLY A 354 -4.69 -31.96 10.58
CA GLY A 354 -4.06 -32.24 11.87
C GLY A 354 -3.35 -31.05 12.54
N SER A 355 -3.48 -29.83 12.00
CA SER A 355 -2.91 -28.62 12.59
C SER A 355 -3.46 -28.33 14.00
N GLN A 356 -2.60 -27.91 14.93
CA GLN A 356 -3.03 -27.59 16.31
C GLN A 356 -3.67 -26.20 16.45
N SER A 357 -3.23 -25.22 15.67
CA SER A 357 -3.72 -23.83 15.71
C SER A 357 -5.19 -23.72 15.29
N GLN A 358 -5.97 -22.96 16.07
CA GLN A 358 -7.39 -22.70 15.78
C GLN A 358 -7.59 -22.00 14.43
N LEU A 359 -6.72 -21.06 14.08
CA LEU A 359 -6.83 -20.32 12.82
C LEU A 359 -6.62 -21.23 11.61
N LEU A 360 -5.67 -22.18 11.69
CA LEU A 360 -5.44 -23.15 10.61
C LEU A 360 -6.61 -24.15 10.47
N LYS A 361 -7.28 -24.50 11.57
CA LYS A 361 -8.49 -25.33 11.53
C LYS A 361 -9.64 -24.62 10.82
N ILE A 362 -9.86 -23.33 11.11
CA ILE A 362 -10.85 -22.51 10.40
C ILE A 362 -10.53 -22.44 8.90
N ILE A 363 -9.25 -22.20 8.54
CA ILE A 363 -8.83 -22.19 7.13
C ILE A 363 -9.07 -23.55 6.47
N HIS A 364 -8.76 -24.65 7.16
CA HIS A 364 -9.02 -26.01 6.68
C HIS A 364 -10.51 -26.26 6.45
N GLU A 365 -11.39 -25.84 7.37
CA GLU A 365 -12.84 -25.94 7.23
C GLU A 365 -13.36 -25.15 6.02
N MET A 366 -12.86 -23.92 5.81
CA MET A 366 -13.22 -23.09 4.65
C MET A 366 -12.81 -23.73 3.31
N LEU A 367 -11.69 -24.49 3.29
CA LEU A 367 -11.21 -25.22 2.12
C LEU A 367 -11.90 -26.58 1.92
N SER A 368 -12.54 -27.12 2.96
CA SER A 368 -13.20 -28.43 2.96
C SER A 368 -14.68 -28.39 2.53
N ASP A 369 -15.16 -27.25 2.05
CA ASP A 369 -16.56 -27.06 1.64
C ASP A 369 -16.94 -27.99 0.48
N GLU A 370 -18.00 -28.80 0.66
CA GLU A 370 -18.48 -29.76 -0.34
C GLU A 370 -18.85 -29.11 -1.68
N ARG A 371 -19.27 -27.83 -1.65
CA ARG A 371 -19.58 -27.04 -2.85
C ARG A 371 -18.37 -26.87 -3.76
N LEU A 372 -17.16 -26.79 -3.20
CA LEU A 372 -15.92 -26.73 -3.99
C LEU A 372 -15.68 -28.03 -4.75
N THR A 373 -15.97 -29.19 -4.12
CA THR A 373 -15.87 -30.51 -4.77
C THR A 373 -16.90 -30.66 -5.88
N LYS A 374 -18.11 -30.12 -5.69
CA LYS A 374 -19.15 -30.06 -6.73
C LYS A 374 -18.67 -29.21 -7.93
N ILE A 375 -18.12 -28.03 -7.69
CA ILE A 375 -17.55 -27.15 -8.73
C ILE A 375 -16.40 -27.87 -9.45
N GLU A 376 -15.50 -28.54 -8.72
CA GLU A 376 -14.41 -29.32 -9.32
C GLU A 376 -14.95 -30.35 -10.31
N ARG A 377 -15.95 -31.13 -9.87
CA ARG A 377 -16.57 -32.17 -10.69
C ARG A 377 -17.25 -31.59 -11.92
N LEU A 378 -17.99 -30.48 -11.78
CA LEU A 378 -18.66 -29.80 -12.89
C LEU A 378 -17.64 -29.30 -13.93
N VAL A 379 -16.58 -28.64 -13.49
CA VAL A 379 -15.56 -28.06 -14.38
C VAL A 379 -14.70 -29.16 -15.03
N CYS A 380 -14.24 -30.15 -14.28
CA CYS A 380 -13.41 -31.25 -14.80
C CYS A 380 -14.17 -32.21 -15.72
N SER A 381 -15.46 -32.45 -15.48
CA SER A 381 -16.28 -33.31 -16.36
C SER A 381 -16.74 -32.59 -17.63
N SER A 382 -16.75 -31.26 -17.62
CA SER A 382 -17.27 -30.45 -18.71
C SER A 382 -16.17 -29.89 -19.62
N LEU A 383 -14.87 -29.98 -19.29
CA LEU A 383 -13.77 -29.37 -20.06
C LEU A 383 -12.57 -30.31 -20.25
N ASN A 384 -12.08 -30.39 -21.48
CA ASN A 384 -10.84 -31.07 -21.85
C ASN A 384 -9.61 -30.25 -21.43
N GLU A 385 -8.41 -30.83 -21.55
CA GLU A 385 -7.14 -30.14 -21.22
C GLU A 385 -6.94 -28.86 -22.05
N ASP A 386 -7.45 -28.81 -23.28
CA ASP A 386 -7.37 -27.64 -24.16
C ASP A 386 -8.47 -26.58 -23.91
N GLY A 387 -9.31 -26.74 -22.87
CA GLY A 387 -10.42 -25.83 -22.55
C GLY A 387 -11.67 -26.03 -23.42
N ALA A 388 -11.60 -26.93 -24.39
CA ALA A 388 -12.74 -27.34 -25.19
C ALA A 388 -13.74 -28.12 -24.31
N PRO A 389 -15.06 -27.87 -24.38
CA PRO A 389 -16.06 -28.70 -23.70
C PRO A 389 -15.83 -30.21 -23.87
N ALA A 390 -15.61 -30.95 -22.77
CA ALA A 390 -15.15 -32.34 -22.77
C ALA A 390 -16.16 -33.35 -23.30
N LYS A 391 -17.45 -33.08 -23.13
CA LYS A 391 -18.49 -34.03 -23.53
C LYS A 391 -18.66 -34.03 -25.05
N ALA A 392 -17.94 -34.92 -25.72
CA ALA A 392 -18.42 -35.52 -26.96
C ALA A 392 -19.84 -36.04 -26.70
N ASN A 393 -20.81 -35.66 -27.54
CA ASN A 393 -22.26 -35.91 -27.41
C ASN A 393 -23.13 -34.89 -26.65
N CYS A 394 -22.61 -33.78 -26.10
CA CYS A 394 -23.50 -32.73 -25.58
C CYS A 394 -24.05 -31.81 -26.68
N ASN A 395 -23.30 -31.58 -27.75
CA ASN A 395 -23.74 -30.77 -28.88
C ASN A 395 -23.11 -31.26 -30.20
N ARG A 396 -23.90 -31.96 -31.03
CA ARG A 396 -23.45 -32.50 -32.32
C ARG A 396 -22.86 -31.43 -33.24
N LEU A 397 -23.33 -30.18 -33.14
CA LEU A 397 -22.83 -29.08 -33.96
C LEU A 397 -21.41 -28.66 -33.54
N LEU A 398 -21.09 -28.72 -32.24
CA LEU A 398 -19.75 -28.40 -31.75
C LEU A 398 -18.75 -29.49 -32.14
N ASP A 399 -19.17 -30.75 -32.08
CA ASP A 399 -18.32 -31.88 -32.48
C ASP A 399 -17.99 -31.80 -33.99
N VAL A 400 -18.96 -31.45 -34.83
CA VAL A 400 -18.75 -31.21 -36.27
C VAL A 400 -17.83 -30.01 -36.52
N ALA A 401 -18.00 -28.90 -35.79
CA ALA A 401 -17.12 -27.73 -35.93
C ALA A 401 -15.66 -28.03 -35.55
N ARG A 402 -15.44 -28.87 -34.53
CA ARG A 402 -14.10 -29.33 -34.12
C ARG A 402 -13.45 -30.26 -35.14
N GLU A 403 -14.22 -31.19 -35.68
CA GLU A 403 -13.74 -32.09 -36.73
C GLU A 403 -13.32 -31.27 -37.95
N THR A 404 -14.15 -30.31 -38.36
CA THR A 404 -13.85 -29.34 -39.42
C THR A 404 -12.58 -28.54 -39.13
N TYR A 405 -12.37 -28.06 -37.89
CA TYR A 405 -11.13 -27.37 -37.51
C TYR A 405 -9.91 -28.29 -37.61
N LYS A 406 -10.01 -29.53 -37.13
CA LYS A 406 -8.93 -30.52 -37.18
C LYS A 406 -8.57 -30.91 -38.61
N GLU A 407 -9.55 -31.08 -39.48
CA GLU A 407 -9.36 -31.32 -40.91
C GLU A 407 -8.65 -30.13 -41.57
N ASN A 408 -9.12 -28.90 -41.32
CA ASN A 408 -8.48 -27.69 -41.85
C ASN A 408 -7.01 -27.54 -41.41
N VAL A 409 -6.68 -27.89 -40.17
CA VAL A 409 -5.29 -27.92 -39.69
C VAL A 409 -4.50 -29.02 -40.40
N GLY A 410 -5.08 -30.21 -40.57
CA GLY A 410 -4.50 -31.31 -41.32
C GLY A 410 -4.16 -30.92 -42.77
N ASP A 411 -5.07 -30.22 -43.44
CA ASP A 411 -4.88 -29.70 -44.81
C ASP A 411 -3.71 -28.72 -44.90
N ILE A 412 -3.50 -27.86 -43.89
CA ILE A 412 -2.37 -26.93 -43.83
C ILE A 412 -1.04 -27.71 -43.72
N PHE A 413 -0.99 -28.75 -42.89
CA PHE A 413 0.20 -29.60 -42.78
C PHE A 413 0.46 -30.40 -44.06
N ALA A 414 -0.60 -30.88 -44.72
CA ALA A 414 -0.48 -31.54 -46.02
C ALA A 414 0.05 -30.58 -47.10
N LEU A 415 -0.45 -29.35 -47.15
CA LEU A 415 0.05 -28.30 -48.05
C LEU A 415 1.53 -28.01 -47.81
N ASN A 416 1.97 -27.94 -46.54
CA ASN A 416 3.37 -27.73 -46.21
C ASN A 416 4.26 -28.86 -46.73
N ARG A 417 3.83 -30.13 -46.60
CA ARG A 417 4.57 -31.28 -47.14
C ARG A 417 4.66 -31.21 -48.66
N THR A 418 3.54 -31.00 -49.35
CA THR A 418 3.50 -30.92 -50.81
C THR A 418 4.40 -29.81 -51.35
N LEU A 419 4.38 -28.62 -50.75
CA LEU A 419 5.22 -27.50 -51.18
C LEU A 419 6.70 -27.70 -50.82
N SER A 420 6.99 -28.34 -49.69
CA SER A 420 8.34 -28.73 -49.30
C SER A 420 8.94 -29.71 -50.31
N ASP A 421 8.17 -30.72 -50.73
CA ASP A 421 8.61 -31.75 -51.68
C ASP A 421 8.74 -31.18 -53.10
N THR A 422 7.80 -30.33 -53.52
CA THR A 422 7.78 -29.73 -54.88
C THR A 422 8.94 -28.77 -55.10
N HIS A 423 9.33 -28.02 -54.07
CA HIS A 423 10.39 -27.02 -54.19
C HIS A 423 11.73 -27.49 -53.61
N GLY A 424 11.80 -28.66 -52.97
CA GLY A 424 13.01 -29.17 -52.34
C GLY A 424 13.52 -28.32 -51.18
N LEU A 425 12.66 -27.51 -50.55
CA LEU A 425 13.01 -26.57 -49.47
C LEU A 425 12.45 -27.07 -48.13
N PRO A 426 13.22 -27.06 -47.03
CA PRO A 426 12.75 -27.49 -45.72
C PRO A 426 11.82 -26.44 -45.07
N LEU A 427 10.57 -26.39 -45.52
CA LEU A 427 9.56 -25.44 -45.02
C LEU A 427 9.06 -25.85 -43.63
N SER A 428 9.18 -24.93 -42.66
CA SER A 428 8.59 -25.08 -41.33
C SER A 428 7.38 -24.16 -41.16
N LEU A 429 6.33 -24.62 -40.48
CA LEU A 429 5.17 -23.80 -40.16
C LEU A 429 5.37 -23.08 -38.82
N MET A 430 5.12 -21.76 -38.79
CA MET A 430 5.06 -20.97 -37.56
C MET A 430 3.68 -20.32 -37.43
N TYR A 431 3.07 -20.42 -36.26
CA TYR A 431 1.79 -19.77 -35.97
C TYR A 431 2.00 -18.31 -35.54
N GLN A 432 1.24 -17.38 -36.13
CA GLN A 432 1.20 -15.96 -35.79
C GLN A 432 -0.26 -15.51 -35.58
N GLU A 433 -0.50 -14.27 -35.13
CA GLU A 433 -1.87 -13.75 -34.89
C GLU A 433 -2.80 -13.82 -36.13
N ALA A 434 -2.23 -13.78 -37.34
CA ALA A 434 -2.97 -13.88 -38.60
C ALA A 434 -3.11 -15.34 -39.14
N GLY A 435 -2.64 -16.34 -38.39
CA GLY A 435 -2.63 -17.76 -38.78
C GLY A 435 -1.22 -18.31 -39.02
N PHE A 436 -1.14 -19.46 -39.69
CA PHE A 436 0.14 -20.11 -40.00
C PHE A 436 0.88 -19.38 -41.12
N VAL A 437 2.21 -19.32 -41.01
CA VAL A 437 3.14 -18.72 -41.99
C VAL A 437 4.29 -19.70 -42.22
N PHE A 438 4.80 -19.79 -43.44
CA PHE A 438 5.99 -20.59 -43.74
C PHE A 438 7.24 -19.90 -43.21
N SER A 439 8.19 -20.69 -42.72
CA SER A 439 9.48 -20.23 -42.23
C SER A 439 10.62 -21.11 -42.74
N LEU A 440 11.71 -20.45 -43.14
CA LEU A 440 12.92 -21.06 -43.69
C LEU A 440 14.15 -20.36 -43.10
N ARG A 441 15.25 -21.09 -42.85
CA ARG A 441 16.50 -20.46 -42.39
C ARG A 441 17.19 -19.74 -43.55
N THR A 442 17.89 -18.65 -43.26
CA THR A 442 18.61 -17.88 -44.30
C THR A 442 19.65 -18.68 -45.07
N ASN A 443 20.23 -19.71 -44.46
CA ASN A 443 21.32 -20.50 -45.03
C ASN A 443 20.82 -21.66 -45.91
N GLU A 444 19.51 -21.87 -45.95
CA GLU A 444 18.84 -22.98 -46.67
C GLU A 444 18.15 -22.49 -47.96
N LEU A 445 18.37 -21.22 -48.33
CA LEU A 445 17.79 -20.59 -49.51
C LEU A 445 18.92 -20.09 -50.44
N ASP A 446 19.23 -20.88 -51.46
CA ASP A 446 20.16 -20.47 -52.53
C ASP A 446 19.39 -19.78 -53.66
N GLY A 447 19.10 -18.48 -53.50
CA GLY A 447 18.48 -17.64 -54.54
C GLY A 447 17.17 -16.94 -54.13
N GLU A 448 16.37 -16.58 -55.13
CA GLU A 448 15.05 -15.97 -54.91
C GLU A 448 13.99 -17.02 -54.53
N LEU A 449 13.00 -16.61 -53.74
CA LEU A 449 11.90 -17.48 -53.34
C LEU A 449 11.10 -17.98 -54.56
N PRO A 450 10.64 -19.25 -54.58
CA PRO A 450 9.84 -19.78 -55.68
C PRO A 450 8.59 -18.94 -55.97
N ARG A 451 8.19 -18.92 -57.25
CA ARG A 451 6.99 -18.19 -57.70
C ARG A 451 5.75 -18.76 -57.02
N GLY A 452 4.98 -17.92 -56.33
CA GLY A 452 3.76 -18.30 -55.60
C GLY A 452 3.77 -17.92 -54.12
N PHE A 453 4.95 -17.71 -53.53
CA PHE A 453 5.09 -17.15 -52.20
C PHE A 453 4.98 -15.62 -52.21
N ILE A 454 4.32 -15.06 -51.20
CA ILE A 454 4.01 -13.65 -51.04
C ILE A 454 4.33 -13.20 -49.60
N ASN A 455 4.49 -11.89 -49.39
CA ASN A 455 4.77 -11.27 -48.08
C ASN A 455 6.01 -11.85 -47.35
N ALA A 456 7.14 -11.95 -48.06
CA ALA A 456 8.40 -12.40 -47.46
C ALA A 456 9.02 -11.33 -46.56
N THR A 457 9.28 -11.66 -45.29
CA THR A 457 9.97 -10.79 -44.34
C THR A 457 11.06 -11.57 -43.59
N LEU A 458 12.20 -10.91 -43.36
CA LEU A 458 13.33 -11.48 -42.63
C LEU A 458 13.26 -11.07 -41.16
N LYS A 459 13.16 -12.05 -40.24
CA LYS A 459 13.20 -11.81 -38.79
C LYS A 459 14.20 -12.76 -38.13
N LYS A 460 15.17 -12.22 -37.40
CA LYS A 460 16.15 -12.98 -36.61
C LYS A 460 16.81 -14.15 -37.37
N GLY A 461 17.26 -13.93 -38.61
CA GLY A 461 17.93 -14.96 -39.42
C GLY A 461 17.00 -16.05 -40.00
N LYS A 462 15.67 -15.83 -40.00
CA LYS A 462 14.70 -16.69 -40.68
C LYS A 462 13.83 -15.87 -41.63
N TRP A 463 13.65 -16.40 -42.84
CA TRP A 463 12.64 -15.92 -43.78
C TRP A 463 11.26 -16.38 -43.30
N THR A 464 10.29 -15.49 -43.37
CA THR A 464 8.88 -15.77 -43.10
C THR A 464 8.04 -15.29 -44.27
N PHE A 465 7.23 -16.15 -44.87
CA PHE A 465 6.44 -15.87 -46.07
C PHE A 465 5.18 -16.72 -46.10
N THR A 466 4.20 -16.36 -46.93
CA THR A 466 2.91 -17.07 -47.04
C THR A 466 2.58 -17.38 -48.50
N SER A 467 1.62 -18.27 -48.76
CA SER A 467 1.03 -18.47 -50.10
C SER A 467 -0.43 -17.98 -50.12
N MET A 468 -1.01 -17.80 -51.32
CA MET A 468 -2.44 -17.54 -51.47
C MET A 468 -3.29 -18.70 -50.95
N ASP A 469 -2.85 -19.95 -51.19
CA ASP A 469 -3.56 -21.14 -50.73
C ASP A 469 -3.52 -21.26 -49.21
N LEU A 470 -2.36 -20.96 -48.62
CA LEU A 470 -2.20 -20.89 -47.16
C LEU A 470 -3.08 -19.78 -46.56
N LYS A 471 -3.21 -18.62 -47.20
CA LYS A 471 -4.13 -17.56 -46.75
C LYS A 471 -5.59 -18.02 -46.76
N LYS A 472 -6.03 -18.71 -47.82
CA LYS A 472 -7.40 -19.25 -47.92
C LYS A 472 -7.66 -20.33 -46.87
N MET A 473 -6.69 -21.22 -46.62
CA MET A 473 -6.78 -22.24 -45.58
C MET A 473 -6.77 -21.63 -44.18
N ASN A 474 -5.93 -20.62 -43.92
CA ASN A 474 -5.92 -19.87 -42.65
C ASN A 474 -7.25 -19.16 -42.40
N ALA A 475 -7.88 -18.58 -43.44
CA ALA A 475 -9.21 -17.98 -43.31
C ALA A 475 -10.25 -19.02 -42.91
N ARG A 476 -10.33 -20.16 -43.62
CA ARG A 476 -11.25 -21.26 -43.29
C ARG A 476 -11.01 -21.85 -41.90
N MET A 477 -9.75 -22.05 -41.51
CA MET A 477 -9.37 -22.51 -40.18
C MET A 477 -9.81 -21.52 -39.09
N LYS A 478 -9.65 -20.22 -39.35
CA LYS A 478 -10.07 -19.17 -38.42
C LYS A 478 -11.59 -19.12 -38.28
N ASP A 479 -12.32 -19.21 -39.39
CA ASP A 479 -13.78 -19.23 -39.37
C ASP A 479 -14.29 -20.44 -38.57
N ALA A 480 -13.72 -21.63 -38.78
CA ALA A 480 -14.05 -22.83 -38.02
C ALA A 480 -13.70 -22.71 -36.52
N LEU A 481 -12.60 -22.04 -36.19
CA LEU A 481 -12.21 -21.75 -34.80
C LEU A 481 -13.19 -20.78 -34.15
N ASP A 482 -13.55 -19.70 -34.84
CA ASP A 482 -14.49 -18.69 -34.36
C ASP A 482 -15.88 -19.31 -34.12
N GLU A 483 -16.36 -20.17 -35.03
CA GLU A 483 -17.60 -20.94 -34.84
C GLU A 483 -17.52 -21.89 -33.63
N THR A 484 -16.39 -22.59 -33.46
CA THR A 484 -16.16 -23.47 -32.31
C THR A 484 -16.20 -22.70 -31.00
N LEU A 485 -15.60 -21.51 -30.96
CA LEU A 485 -15.58 -20.63 -29.79
C LEU A 485 -16.98 -20.10 -29.47
N ILE A 486 -17.75 -19.65 -30.47
CA ILE A 486 -19.12 -19.15 -30.29
C ILE A 486 -20.06 -20.27 -29.80
N LEU A 487 -19.95 -21.49 -30.36
CA LEU A 487 -20.74 -22.63 -29.91
C LEU A 487 -20.36 -23.08 -28.49
N SER A 488 -19.07 -23.00 -28.14
CA SER A 488 -18.58 -23.30 -26.78
C SER A 488 -19.05 -22.26 -25.77
N GLU A 489 -19.20 -21.00 -26.18
CA GLU A 489 -19.63 -19.89 -25.31
C GLU A 489 -20.98 -20.17 -24.66
N LYS A 490 -21.95 -20.72 -25.40
CA LYS A 490 -23.27 -21.05 -24.85
C LYS A 490 -23.17 -22.11 -23.74
N ILE A 491 -22.40 -23.17 -23.99
CA ILE A 491 -22.18 -24.26 -23.01
C ILE A 491 -21.47 -23.71 -21.77
N ILE A 492 -20.49 -22.83 -21.96
CA ILE A 492 -19.77 -22.18 -20.88
C ILE A 492 -20.70 -21.25 -20.10
N GLN A 493 -21.60 -20.52 -20.77
CA GLN A 493 -22.56 -19.65 -20.10
C GLN A 493 -23.51 -20.43 -19.20
N ASP A 494 -24.01 -21.58 -19.67
CA ASP A 494 -24.85 -22.47 -18.86
C ASP A 494 -24.07 -23.02 -17.65
N LEU A 495 -22.82 -23.45 -17.87
CA LEU A 495 -21.92 -23.92 -16.81
C LEU A 495 -21.60 -22.81 -15.79
N VAL A 496 -21.35 -21.58 -16.25
CA VAL A 496 -21.12 -20.42 -15.37
C VAL A 496 -22.35 -20.19 -14.52
N ALA A 497 -23.56 -20.20 -15.09
CA ALA A 497 -24.79 -20.02 -14.34
C ALA A 497 -24.96 -21.07 -13.22
N GLU A 498 -24.57 -22.32 -13.45
CA GLU A 498 -24.55 -23.36 -12.41
C GLU A 498 -23.50 -23.08 -11.31
N ILE A 499 -22.32 -22.57 -11.68
CA ILE A 499 -21.25 -22.22 -10.74
C ILE A 499 -21.62 -20.99 -9.90
N LEU A 500 -22.33 -20.01 -10.48
CA LEU A 500 -22.75 -18.78 -9.79
C LEU A 500 -23.59 -19.07 -8.54
N VAL A 501 -24.36 -20.16 -8.53
CA VAL A 501 -25.17 -20.59 -7.37
C VAL A 501 -24.30 -20.88 -6.15
N ASP A 502 -23.12 -21.47 -6.36
CA ASP A 502 -22.20 -21.87 -5.30
C ASP A 502 -21.02 -20.89 -5.14
N MET A 503 -21.12 -19.68 -5.69
CA MET A 503 -20.04 -18.69 -5.74
C MET A 503 -19.53 -18.27 -4.35
N GLY A 504 -20.38 -18.29 -3.33
CA GLY A 504 -19.97 -18.02 -1.95
C GLY A 504 -18.84 -18.94 -1.46
N ALA A 505 -18.81 -20.20 -1.89
CA ALA A 505 -17.73 -21.12 -1.56
C ALA A 505 -16.38 -20.69 -2.19
N LEU A 506 -16.41 -20.16 -3.42
CA LEU A 506 -15.21 -19.66 -4.09
C LEU A 506 -14.63 -18.42 -3.40
N TYR A 507 -15.49 -17.49 -2.94
CA TYR A 507 -15.04 -16.34 -2.17
C TYR A 507 -14.43 -16.74 -0.82
N LYS A 508 -15.04 -17.70 -0.12
CA LYS A 508 -14.47 -18.27 1.12
C LYS A 508 -13.12 -18.95 0.86
N ALA A 509 -13.02 -19.77 -0.19
CA ALA A 509 -11.75 -20.41 -0.56
C ALA A 509 -10.66 -19.38 -0.92
N SER A 510 -11.01 -18.32 -1.66
CA SER A 510 -10.10 -17.22 -1.98
C SER A 510 -9.55 -16.55 -0.73
N GLU A 511 -10.40 -16.25 0.26
CA GLU A 511 -9.97 -15.70 1.56
C GLU A 511 -9.06 -16.64 2.34
N ALA A 512 -9.42 -17.93 2.39
CA ALA A 512 -8.65 -18.94 3.10
C ALA A 512 -7.24 -19.07 2.51
N VAL A 513 -7.13 -19.13 1.17
CA VAL A 513 -5.83 -19.15 0.47
C VAL A 513 -5.06 -17.85 0.70
N ALA A 514 -5.71 -16.69 0.59
CA ALA A 514 -5.07 -15.39 0.82
C ALA A 514 -4.48 -15.26 2.23
N LEU A 515 -5.25 -15.67 3.24
CA LEU A 515 -4.85 -15.63 4.64
C LEU A 515 -3.72 -16.62 4.92
N LEU A 516 -3.83 -17.85 4.42
CA LEU A 516 -2.80 -18.87 4.57
C LEU A 516 -1.46 -18.44 3.95
N ASP A 517 -1.48 -17.89 2.75
CA ASP A 517 -0.29 -17.43 2.04
C ASP A 517 0.34 -16.19 2.70
N MET A 518 -0.48 -15.27 3.24
CA MET A 518 0.01 -14.16 4.07
C MET A 518 0.71 -14.67 5.35
N LEU A 519 0.10 -15.62 6.07
CA LEU A 519 0.69 -16.22 7.27
C LEU A 519 1.97 -17.00 6.94
N TRP A 520 1.99 -17.72 5.82
CA TRP A 520 3.20 -18.38 5.31
C TRP A 520 4.31 -17.36 5.04
N SER A 521 3.98 -16.19 4.48
CA SER A 521 4.93 -15.10 4.27
C SER A 521 5.51 -14.57 5.58
N PHE A 522 4.68 -14.38 6.62
CA PHE A 522 5.16 -13.98 7.96
C PHE A 522 6.07 -15.03 8.58
N ALA A 523 5.70 -16.31 8.52
CA ALA A 523 6.53 -17.40 9.00
C ALA A 523 7.86 -17.50 8.23
N HIS A 524 7.84 -17.35 6.91
CA HIS A 524 9.04 -17.35 6.07
C HIS A 524 10.02 -16.24 6.50
N THR A 525 9.55 -15.00 6.62
CA THR A 525 10.37 -13.86 7.06
C THR A 525 10.94 -14.10 8.46
N SER A 526 10.11 -14.62 9.37
CA SER A 526 10.50 -14.85 10.75
C SER A 526 11.60 -15.91 10.88
N ILE A 527 11.52 -16.98 10.08
CA ILE A 527 12.53 -18.04 10.03
C ILE A 527 13.82 -17.55 9.38
N MET A 528 13.73 -16.81 8.27
CA MET A 528 14.92 -16.36 7.53
C MET A 528 15.75 -15.33 8.29
N HIS A 529 15.11 -14.49 9.10
CA HIS A 529 15.75 -13.37 9.79
C HIS A 529 15.83 -13.52 11.31
N ASN A 530 15.43 -14.67 11.86
CA ASN A 530 15.37 -14.95 13.30
C ASN A 530 14.60 -13.86 14.06
N TYR A 531 13.36 -13.59 13.64
CA TYR A 531 12.47 -12.68 14.35
C TYR A 531 11.88 -13.35 15.59
N VAL A 532 11.46 -12.54 16.55
CA VAL A 532 10.96 -13.00 17.85
C VAL A 532 9.48 -12.68 17.99
N ARG A 533 8.73 -13.57 18.65
CA ARG A 533 7.30 -13.40 18.93
C ARG A 533 7.12 -12.17 19.83
N PRO A 534 6.31 -11.17 19.43
CA PRO A 534 5.97 -10.05 20.29
C PRO A 534 4.94 -10.45 21.34
N GLU A 535 5.02 -9.83 22.51
CA GLU A 535 4.03 -9.91 23.59
C GLU A 535 3.18 -8.64 23.63
N PHE A 536 1.96 -8.72 24.19
CA PHE A 536 1.08 -7.57 24.36
C PHE A 536 0.75 -7.34 25.83
N THR A 537 1.62 -6.60 26.54
CA THR A 537 1.53 -6.34 27.99
C THR A 537 1.20 -4.88 28.33
N GLY A 538 0.72 -4.11 27.35
CA GLY A 538 0.36 -2.70 27.54
C GLY A 538 1.56 -1.74 27.67
N THR A 539 2.79 -2.23 27.54
CA THR A 539 4.03 -1.45 27.52
C THR A 539 4.73 -1.61 26.19
N LEU A 540 5.44 -0.59 25.73
CA LEU A 540 6.32 -0.71 24.57
C LEU A 540 7.75 -0.96 25.08
N ALA A 541 8.18 -2.21 25.09
CA ALA A 541 9.50 -2.62 25.54
C ALA A 541 10.17 -3.49 24.48
N ILE A 542 11.19 -2.96 23.81
CA ILE A 542 11.90 -3.66 22.74
C ILE A 542 13.37 -3.73 23.14
N LYS A 543 13.91 -4.94 23.23
CA LYS A 543 15.33 -5.18 23.50
C LYS A 543 16.05 -5.49 22.19
N SER A 544 17.13 -4.76 21.92
CA SER A 544 17.94 -4.91 20.71
C SER A 544 17.12 -4.92 19.42
N GLY A 545 16.17 -3.98 19.31
CA GLY A 545 15.36 -3.83 18.10
C GLY A 545 16.22 -3.41 16.90
N ARG A 546 15.90 -3.95 15.72
CA ARG A 546 16.55 -3.63 14.45
C ARG A 546 15.52 -3.04 13.47
N HIS A 547 15.98 -2.20 12.56
CA HIS A 547 15.15 -1.62 11.52
C HIS A 547 14.94 -2.63 10.36
N PRO A 548 13.70 -3.13 10.12
CA PRO A 548 13.47 -4.25 9.19
C PRO A 548 13.90 -3.95 7.75
N ILE A 549 13.63 -2.74 7.25
CA ILE A 549 14.02 -2.35 5.88
C ILE A 549 15.56 -2.27 5.75
N LEU A 550 16.24 -1.56 6.66
CA LEU A 550 17.70 -1.39 6.60
C LEU A 550 18.47 -2.69 6.81
N GLU A 551 17.91 -3.64 7.57
CA GLU A 551 18.48 -4.96 7.77
C GLU A 551 18.57 -5.77 6.47
N THR A 552 17.64 -5.57 5.52
CA THR A 552 17.72 -6.23 4.20
C THR A 552 18.71 -5.58 3.24
N ILE A 553 18.94 -4.27 3.39
CA ILE A 553 19.78 -3.48 2.48
C ILE A 553 21.26 -3.60 2.86
N LYS A 554 21.55 -3.54 4.16
CA LYS A 554 22.92 -3.60 4.66
C LYS A 554 23.29 -5.04 5.01
N SER A 555 24.55 -5.43 4.77
CA SER A 555 25.04 -6.75 5.18
C SER A 555 24.83 -6.99 6.68
N ALA A 556 24.38 -8.20 7.03
CA ALA A 556 24.15 -8.64 8.41
C ALA A 556 25.36 -8.28 9.31
N GLY A 557 25.10 -7.58 10.41
CA GLY A 557 26.11 -7.16 11.39
C GLY A 557 26.56 -5.69 11.31
N SER A 558 26.13 -4.93 10.31
CA SER A 558 26.46 -3.48 10.20
C SER A 558 25.41 -2.55 10.82
N LEU A 559 24.24 -3.07 11.20
CA LEU A 559 23.16 -2.31 11.82
C LEU A 559 23.28 -2.42 13.35
N VAL A 560 23.34 -1.28 14.04
CA VAL A 560 23.40 -1.22 15.49
C VAL A 560 21.97 -1.35 16.06
N PRO A 561 21.68 -2.39 16.86
CA PRO A 561 20.37 -2.53 17.48
C PRO A 561 20.19 -1.53 18.63
N ASN A 562 18.95 -1.10 18.87
CA ASN A 562 18.60 -0.15 19.92
C ASN A 562 17.46 -0.66 20.80
N ASP A 563 17.55 -0.35 22.08
CA ASP A 563 16.50 -0.62 23.06
C ASP A 563 15.45 0.49 23.01
N VAL A 564 14.19 0.13 23.28
CA VAL A 564 13.05 1.05 23.33
C VAL A 564 12.27 0.73 24.59
N TYR A 565 11.94 1.73 25.40
CA TYR A 565 11.10 1.54 26.57
C TYR A 565 10.11 2.70 26.71
N CYS A 566 8.82 2.41 26.72
CA CYS A 566 7.72 3.35 26.96
C CYS A 566 6.64 2.66 27.81
N ASP A 567 6.24 3.33 28.88
CA ASP A 567 5.11 2.95 29.72
C ASP A 567 4.29 4.18 30.13
N ASP A 568 3.22 4.01 30.92
CA ASP A 568 2.41 5.14 31.38
C ASP A 568 3.16 6.11 32.31
N SER A 569 4.29 5.69 32.88
CA SER A 569 5.17 6.57 33.67
C SER A 569 6.21 7.31 32.83
N SER A 570 6.37 6.90 31.57
CA SER A 570 7.40 7.36 30.64
C SER A 570 6.83 7.57 29.23
N SER A 571 5.59 8.05 29.18
CA SER A 571 4.80 8.14 27.95
C SER A 571 5.38 9.11 26.92
N PHE A 572 6.27 10.02 27.34
CA PHE A 572 6.86 11.04 26.45
C PHE A 572 8.39 10.99 26.48
N GLN A 573 9.00 10.68 25.35
CA GLN A 573 10.44 10.51 25.19
C GLN A 573 11.02 11.60 24.30
N ILE A 574 11.89 12.43 24.86
CA ILE A 574 12.63 13.45 24.11
C ILE A 574 13.93 12.82 23.61
N VAL A 575 14.13 12.75 22.30
CA VAL A 575 15.32 12.16 21.68
C VAL A 575 16.24 13.26 21.14
N GLN A 576 17.40 13.42 21.76
CA GLN A 576 18.42 14.38 21.37
C GLN A 576 19.56 13.72 20.60
N GLY A 577 20.23 14.50 19.75
CA GLY A 577 21.44 14.04 19.08
C GLY A 577 21.78 14.88 17.86
N PRO A 578 23.05 14.92 17.45
CA PRO A 578 23.49 15.67 16.28
C PRO A 578 22.79 15.20 14.99
N ASN A 579 22.85 16.01 13.94
CA ASN A 579 22.43 15.55 12.60
C ASN A 579 23.25 14.32 12.19
N MET A 580 22.64 13.40 11.44
CA MET A 580 23.23 12.10 11.04
C MET A 580 23.48 11.08 12.16
N SER A 581 23.12 11.36 13.42
CA SER A 581 23.26 10.39 14.52
C SER A 581 22.29 9.20 14.46
N GLY A 582 21.29 9.23 13.57
CA GLY A 582 20.30 8.16 13.42
C GLY A 582 18.96 8.40 14.14
N LYS A 583 18.65 9.63 14.60
CA LYS A 583 17.36 9.96 15.24
C LYS A 583 16.16 9.50 14.41
N SER A 584 16.04 9.98 13.17
CA SER A 584 14.92 9.65 12.29
C SER A 584 14.85 8.14 12.01
N THR A 585 15.99 7.46 11.90
CA THR A 585 16.07 6.00 11.75
C THR A 585 15.52 5.27 12.98
N TYR A 586 15.83 5.74 14.18
CA TYR A 586 15.29 5.18 15.42
C TYR A 586 13.78 5.38 15.52
N LEU A 587 13.25 6.58 15.24
CA LEU A 587 11.81 6.82 15.26
C LEU A 587 11.09 5.92 14.24
N ARG A 588 11.60 5.86 13.00
CA ARG A 588 11.06 4.97 11.95
C ARG A 588 11.09 3.52 12.39
N GLN A 589 12.17 3.06 13.02
CA GLN A 589 12.27 1.71 13.56
C GLN A 589 11.14 1.41 14.54
N VAL A 590 10.89 2.27 15.53
CA VAL A 590 9.80 2.07 16.51
C VAL A 590 8.44 1.93 15.83
N GLY A 591 8.13 2.80 14.86
CA GLY A 591 6.89 2.74 14.08
C GLY A 591 6.75 1.43 13.29
N LEU A 592 7.81 1.02 12.58
CA LEU A 592 7.82 -0.18 11.76
C LEU A 592 7.67 -1.47 12.59
N LEU A 593 8.34 -1.56 13.73
CA LEU A 593 8.23 -2.70 14.65
C LEU A 593 6.81 -2.81 15.20
N THR A 594 6.18 -1.67 15.53
CA THR A 594 4.79 -1.62 16.00
C THR A 594 3.83 -2.11 14.92
N VAL A 595 3.98 -1.67 13.67
CA VAL A 595 3.14 -2.14 12.55
C VAL A 595 3.29 -3.65 12.33
N LEU A 596 4.52 -4.18 12.37
CA LEU A 596 4.76 -5.63 12.24
C LEU A 596 4.08 -6.44 13.35
N ALA A 597 4.25 -6.03 14.60
CA ALA A 597 3.62 -6.69 15.74
C ALA A 597 2.09 -6.67 15.60
N MET A 598 1.51 -5.52 15.25
CA MET A 598 0.05 -5.36 15.09
C MET A 598 -0.51 -6.11 13.87
N CYS A 599 0.31 -6.42 12.87
CA CYS A 599 -0.08 -7.31 11.78
C CYS A 599 -0.18 -8.79 12.22
N GLY A 600 0.42 -9.17 13.35
CA GLY A 600 0.60 -10.57 13.76
C GLY A 600 1.83 -11.23 13.11
N CYS A 601 2.84 -10.44 12.75
CA CYS A 601 4.15 -10.93 12.32
C CYS A 601 5.14 -10.86 13.49
N PHE A 602 6.17 -11.72 13.48
CA PHE A 602 7.26 -11.58 14.45
C PHE A 602 8.11 -10.35 14.13
N VAL A 603 8.86 -9.88 15.11
CA VAL A 603 9.62 -8.62 15.00
C VAL A 603 11.14 -8.86 15.13
N PRO A 604 11.98 -8.06 14.43
CA PRO A 604 13.43 -8.15 14.56
C PRO A 604 13.92 -7.51 15.87
N ALA A 605 13.91 -8.28 16.95
CA ALA A 605 14.40 -7.91 18.26
C ALA A 605 14.98 -9.13 18.99
N GLU A 606 15.55 -8.96 20.17
CA GLU A 606 15.85 -10.07 21.11
C GLU A 606 14.63 -10.39 21.98
N TYR A 607 13.91 -9.35 22.38
CA TYR A 607 12.65 -9.41 23.11
C TYR A 607 11.80 -8.21 22.69
N ALA A 608 10.48 -8.38 22.60
CA ALA A 608 9.60 -7.27 22.29
C ALA A 608 8.22 -7.45 22.95
N SER A 609 7.78 -6.41 23.64
CA SER A 609 6.42 -6.24 24.13
C SER A 609 5.85 -4.92 23.60
N PHE A 610 4.56 -4.93 23.25
CA PHE A 610 3.85 -3.80 22.67
C PHE A 610 2.56 -3.50 23.44
N ARG A 611 2.13 -2.24 23.33
CA ARG A 611 0.76 -1.82 23.62
C ARG A 611 -0.05 -1.93 22.33
N ILE A 612 -1.34 -2.26 22.46
CA ILE A 612 -2.28 -2.16 21.34
C ILE A 612 -2.52 -0.67 21.05
N HIS A 613 -2.17 -0.24 19.85
CA HIS A 613 -2.30 1.15 19.43
C HIS A 613 -3.50 1.34 18.49
N ASP A 614 -4.28 2.39 18.71
CA ASP A 614 -5.44 2.74 17.88
C ASP A 614 -5.08 3.66 16.71
N ALA A 615 -3.99 4.42 16.83
CA ALA A 615 -3.44 5.25 15.77
C ALA A 615 -1.91 5.30 15.83
N LEU A 616 -1.28 5.30 14.65
CA LEU A 616 0.13 5.60 14.46
C LEU A 616 0.23 6.89 13.65
N LEU A 617 0.74 7.93 14.30
CA LEU A 617 0.79 9.29 13.78
C LEU A 617 2.23 9.76 13.72
N THR A 618 2.66 10.33 12.60
CA THR A 618 4.04 10.76 12.43
C THR A 618 4.16 12.11 11.77
N ARG A 619 5.12 12.90 12.25
CA ARG A 619 5.65 14.05 11.55
C ARG A 619 7.15 13.89 11.46
N LEU A 620 7.62 13.25 10.39
CA LEU A 620 9.04 13.10 10.12
C LEU A 620 9.49 14.16 9.12
N SER A 621 10.62 14.82 9.36
CA SER A 621 11.19 15.77 8.40
C SER A 621 11.94 15.00 7.32
N ASN A 622 11.61 15.29 6.06
CA ASN A 622 12.31 14.77 4.91
C ASN A 622 13.23 15.89 4.40
N ASP A 623 14.53 15.63 4.31
CA ASP A 623 15.56 16.63 4.00
C ASP A 623 15.47 17.21 2.57
N ASP A 624 14.59 16.66 1.71
CA ASP A 624 14.63 16.89 0.26
C ASP A 624 13.73 18.04 -0.26
N ASP A 625 12.88 18.67 0.57
CA ASP A 625 11.95 19.73 0.11
C ASP A 625 12.38 21.14 0.58
N MET A 626 13.64 21.50 0.35
CA MET A 626 14.16 22.85 0.68
C MET A 626 13.66 23.98 -0.25
N GLU A 627 13.03 23.68 -1.40
CA GLU A 627 12.61 24.71 -2.37
C GLU A 627 11.29 25.43 -2.04
N LYS A 628 10.64 25.13 -0.90
CA LYS A 628 9.30 25.63 -0.53
C LYS A 628 9.23 26.20 0.89
N SER A 629 10.07 27.18 1.22
CA SER A 629 10.25 27.67 2.61
C SER A 629 9.02 28.29 3.31
N LEU A 630 8.01 28.79 2.58
CA LEU A 630 6.76 29.30 3.20
C LEU A 630 5.65 28.25 3.34
N SER A 631 5.66 27.22 2.50
CA SER A 631 4.63 26.16 2.52
C SER A 631 4.99 25.00 3.45
N THR A 632 6.27 24.83 3.79
CA THR A 632 6.75 23.81 4.73
C THR A 632 6.28 24.05 6.17
N PHE A 633 6.39 25.28 6.68
CA PHE A 633 5.91 25.58 8.05
C PHE A 633 4.38 25.49 8.17
N ALA A 634 3.64 25.98 7.18
CA ALA A 634 2.17 25.85 7.18
C ALA A 634 1.72 24.38 7.11
N SER A 635 2.38 23.57 6.27
CA SER A 635 2.15 22.11 6.20
C SER A 635 2.51 21.41 7.51
N GLU A 636 3.59 21.83 8.17
CA GLU A 636 4.00 21.33 9.47
C GLU A 636 2.98 21.63 10.57
N MET A 637 2.43 22.84 10.59
CA MET A 637 1.36 23.21 11.52
C MET A 637 0.05 22.47 11.22
N ALA A 638 -0.31 22.29 9.95
CA ALA A 638 -1.48 21.50 9.56
C ALA A 638 -1.36 20.04 10.00
N SER A 639 -0.18 19.43 9.79
CA SER A 639 0.12 18.06 10.26
C SER A 639 0.04 17.96 11.77
N SER A 640 0.60 18.93 12.50
CA SER A 640 0.57 18.95 13.97
C SER A 640 -0.85 19.12 14.52
N ALA A 641 -1.66 19.96 13.88
CA ALA A 641 -3.08 20.11 14.22
C ALA A 641 -3.87 18.82 13.97
N MET A 642 -3.57 18.11 12.88
CA MET A 642 -4.14 16.80 12.58
C MET A 642 -3.76 15.77 13.66
N ILE A 643 -2.49 15.71 14.05
CA ILE A 643 -2.01 14.81 15.12
C ILE A 643 -2.75 15.10 16.43
N LEU A 644 -2.84 16.35 16.86
CA LEU A 644 -3.54 16.72 18.09
C LEU A 644 -5.05 16.42 18.03
N GLY A 645 -5.68 16.54 16.85
CA GLY A 645 -7.09 16.26 16.67
C GLY A 645 -7.46 14.78 16.60
N LEU A 646 -6.49 13.91 16.26
CA LEU A 646 -6.69 12.46 16.14
C LEU A 646 -6.08 11.66 17.30
N ALA A 647 -5.08 12.20 17.99
CA ALA A 647 -4.38 11.50 19.05
C ALA A 647 -5.32 11.15 20.22
N SER A 648 -5.20 9.91 20.68
CA SER A 648 -5.87 9.36 21.85
C SER A 648 -4.83 8.86 22.86
N PRO A 649 -5.23 8.47 24.09
CA PRO A 649 -4.33 7.85 25.07
C PRO A 649 -3.67 6.54 24.57
N GLN A 650 -4.24 5.89 23.56
CA GLN A 650 -3.71 4.65 22.96
C GLN A 650 -2.87 4.91 21.71
N SER A 651 -2.71 6.15 21.27
CA SER A 651 -1.97 6.46 20.05
C SER A 651 -0.46 6.46 20.25
N LEU A 652 0.27 6.07 19.20
CA LEU A 652 1.73 6.20 19.09
C LEU A 652 2.05 7.37 18.16
N VAL A 653 2.77 8.38 18.69
CA VAL A 653 3.10 9.61 17.98
C VAL A 653 4.61 9.75 17.82
N LEU A 654 5.09 9.93 16.59
CA LEU A 654 6.52 10.08 16.28
C LEU A 654 6.76 11.45 15.62
N ILE A 655 7.48 12.34 16.30
CA ILE A 655 7.74 13.70 15.82
C ILE A 655 9.24 13.90 15.67
N ASP A 656 9.67 14.37 14.51
CA ASP A 656 11.07 14.66 14.20
C ASP A 656 11.24 16.12 13.76
N GLU A 657 11.93 16.88 14.61
CA GLU A 657 12.41 18.22 14.31
C GLU A 657 11.32 19.27 14.05
N LEU A 658 10.29 19.27 14.88
CA LEU A 658 9.24 20.28 14.89
C LEU A 658 9.78 21.68 15.26
N GLY A 659 9.23 22.72 14.65
CA GLY A 659 9.47 24.14 14.90
C GLY A 659 10.68 24.73 14.16
N ARG A 660 11.30 24.00 13.22
CA ARG A 660 12.50 24.49 12.51
C ARG A 660 12.24 25.57 11.45
N GLY A 661 11.04 25.60 10.86
CA GLY A 661 10.70 26.48 9.74
C GLY A 661 10.42 27.95 10.10
N THR A 662 10.58 28.35 11.37
CA THR A 662 10.22 29.69 11.88
C THR A 662 11.32 30.27 12.78
N SER A 663 11.08 31.44 13.38
CA SER A 663 12.01 32.03 14.34
C SER A 663 12.28 31.04 15.49
N PRO A 664 13.54 30.84 15.92
CA PRO A 664 13.85 29.82 16.94
C PRO A 664 13.05 29.97 18.24
N ARG A 665 12.72 31.22 18.62
CA ARG A 665 11.90 31.49 19.82
C ARG A 665 10.45 31.05 19.65
N GLU A 666 9.83 31.33 18.51
CA GLU A 666 8.48 30.86 18.20
C GLU A 666 8.45 29.35 17.98
N GLY A 667 9.48 28.79 17.33
CA GLY A 667 9.64 27.36 17.11
C GLY A 667 9.69 26.56 18.40
N VAL A 668 10.49 27.02 19.38
CA VAL A 668 10.52 26.44 20.74
C VAL A 668 9.16 26.59 21.42
N GLY A 669 8.54 27.77 21.37
CA GLY A 669 7.25 28.02 22.01
C GLY A 669 6.11 27.14 21.48
N ILE A 670 6.01 27.01 20.15
CA ILE A 670 4.99 26.18 19.49
C ILE A 670 5.25 24.69 19.77
N SER A 671 6.51 24.25 19.67
CA SER A 671 6.87 22.86 19.96
C SER A 671 6.58 22.48 21.40
N HIS A 672 6.83 23.40 22.34
CA HIS A 672 6.51 23.23 23.76
C HIS A 672 5.00 23.08 23.97
N ALA A 673 4.19 23.96 23.36
CA ALA A 673 2.73 23.90 23.48
C ALA A 673 2.14 22.60 22.91
N ILE A 674 2.65 22.14 21.76
CA ILE A 674 2.23 20.88 21.15
C ILE A 674 2.64 19.69 22.03
N ALA A 675 3.88 19.71 22.55
CA ALA A 675 4.35 18.67 23.47
C ALA A 675 3.50 18.59 24.74
N GLU A 676 3.12 19.72 25.34
CA GLU A 676 2.23 19.74 26.52
C GLU A 676 0.85 19.14 26.21
N GLY A 677 0.24 19.48 25.07
CA GLY A 677 -1.03 18.88 24.65
C GLY A 677 -0.95 17.35 24.51
N LEU A 678 0.13 16.84 23.92
CA LEU A 678 0.34 15.40 23.77
C LEU A 678 0.61 14.70 25.11
N ILE A 679 1.33 15.35 26.03
CA ILE A 679 1.57 14.85 27.39
C ILE A 679 0.25 14.72 28.15
N GLU A 680 -0.66 15.69 28.02
CA GLU A 680 -1.97 15.68 28.68
C GLU A 680 -2.86 14.52 28.20
N LEU A 681 -2.79 14.20 26.90
CA LEU A 681 -3.50 13.05 26.30
C LEU A 681 -2.96 11.69 26.78
N LYS A 682 -1.75 11.65 27.35
CA LYS A 682 -1.05 10.42 27.79
C LYS A 682 -0.77 9.42 26.67
N SER A 683 -0.71 9.89 25.42
CA SER A 683 -0.26 9.10 24.28
C SER A 683 1.21 8.69 24.44
N PHE A 684 1.64 7.65 23.73
CA PHE A 684 3.06 7.32 23.64
C PHE A 684 3.71 8.20 22.58
N VAL A 685 4.70 8.99 22.96
CA VAL A 685 5.29 10.01 22.09
C VAL A 685 6.81 9.89 22.07
N PHE A 686 7.39 9.85 20.86
CA PHE A 686 8.81 10.01 20.62
C PHE A 686 9.03 11.34 19.91
N PHE A 687 9.68 12.28 20.60
CA PHE A 687 9.88 13.65 20.16
C PHE A 687 11.37 13.90 19.94
N ALA A 688 11.84 13.78 18.70
CA ALA A 688 13.21 14.15 18.33
C ALA A 688 13.33 15.66 18.10
N THR A 689 14.27 16.29 18.80
CA THR A 689 14.46 17.75 18.72
C THR A 689 15.92 18.16 18.88
N HIS A 690 16.23 19.36 18.36
CA HIS A 690 17.49 20.07 18.57
C HIS A 690 17.36 21.20 19.59
N PHE A 691 16.15 21.49 20.06
CA PHE A 691 15.92 22.51 21.07
C PHE A 691 16.24 21.96 22.45
N ASN A 692 17.37 22.39 23.00
CA ASN A 692 17.77 22.03 24.36
C ASN A 692 16.83 22.64 25.41
N GLU A 693 16.20 23.77 25.07
CA GLU A 693 15.23 24.47 25.91
C GLU A 693 14.02 23.58 26.24
N LEU A 694 13.54 22.78 25.28
CA LEU A 694 12.43 21.84 25.48
C LEU A 694 12.76 20.77 26.51
N THR A 695 14.00 20.27 26.47
CA THR A 695 14.49 19.29 27.44
C THR A 695 14.46 19.89 28.84
N THR A 696 14.93 21.12 29.03
CA THR A 696 14.92 21.78 30.35
C THR A 696 13.49 22.07 30.85
N THR A 697 12.58 22.53 29.98
CA THR A 697 11.21 22.89 30.39
C THR A 697 10.34 21.66 30.65
N LEU A 698 10.34 20.69 29.73
CA LEU A 698 9.48 19.50 29.79
C LEU A 698 9.97 18.45 30.79
N SER A 699 11.26 18.44 31.16
CA SER A 699 11.79 17.55 32.21
C SER A 699 11.10 17.72 33.57
N ARG A 700 10.35 18.81 33.77
CA ARG A 700 9.55 19.03 34.98
C ARG A 700 8.29 18.16 35.04
N GLN A 701 7.84 17.65 33.89
CA GLN A 701 6.71 16.74 33.82
C GLN A 701 7.16 15.31 34.20
N PRO A 702 6.40 14.60 35.05
CA PRO A 702 6.83 13.31 35.58
C PRO A 702 6.88 12.21 34.52
N SER A 703 6.06 12.30 33.46
CA SER A 703 5.98 11.33 32.36
C SER A 703 7.07 11.50 31.30
N VAL A 704 7.89 12.55 31.38
CA VAL A 704 8.89 12.87 30.37
C VAL A 704 10.24 12.23 30.70
N ILE A 705 10.83 11.57 29.71
CA ILE A 705 12.20 11.01 29.75
C ILE A 705 13.04 11.64 28.63
N ASN A 706 14.31 11.89 28.92
CA ASN A 706 15.28 12.37 27.93
C ASN A 706 16.20 11.24 27.53
N LEU A 707 16.36 11.06 26.23
CA LEU A 707 17.23 10.09 25.57
C LEU A 707 18.20 10.84 24.66
N HIS A 708 19.38 10.29 24.44
CA HIS A 708 20.31 10.81 23.44
C HIS A 708 21.06 9.71 22.71
N LEU A 709 21.50 10.00 21.49
CA LEU A 709 22.36 9.11 20.70
C LEU A 709 23.83 9.32 21.07
N SER A 710 24.54 8.22 21.35
CA SER A 710 25.95 8.26 21.74
C SER A 710 26.87 8.54 20.54
N VAL A 711 27.91 9.33 20.81
CA VAL A 711 28.91 9.74 19.83
C VAL A 711 30.28 9.48 20.44
N GLN A 712 31.15 8.76 19.72
CA GLN A 712 32.52 8.52 20.17
C GLN A 712 33.49 9.38 19.38
N ARG A 713 34.35 10.10 20.10
CA ARG A 713 35.48 10.82 19.51
C ARG A 713 36.62 9.83 19.27
N THR A 714 37.20 9.85 18.07
CA THR A 714 38.49 9.16 17.81
C THR A 714 39.61 10.08 18.28
N SER A 715 40.63 9.55 18.97
CA SER A 715 41.60 10.34 19.76
C SER A 715 42.47 11.33 18.96
N ASP A 716 43.03 12.32 19.68
CA ASP A 716 43.94 13.40 19.25
C ASP A 716 45.28 12.96 18.62
N SER A 717 45.24 12.23 17.50
CA SER A 717 46.40 12.02 16.63
C SER A 717 46.28 12.91 15.39
N LYS A 718 47.30 13.76 15.18
CA LYS A 718 47.36 14.90 14.24
C LYS A 718 47.19 14.61 12.73
N ALA A 719 46.70 13.44 12.32
CA ALA A 719 46.60 13.09 10.90
C ALA A 719 45.20 12.65 10.44
N ASP A 720 44.34 12.07 11.28
CA ASP A 720 42.97 11.68 10.89
C ASP A 720 42.05 11.76 12.12
N PHE A 721 41.35 12.89 12.28
CA PHE A 721 40.39 13.09 13.37
C PHE A 721 38.97 12.82 12.84
N GLY A 722 38.42 11.63 13.08
CA GLY A 722 37.06 11.25 12.67
C GLY A 722 36.09 11.22 13.84
N VAL A 723 34.91 11.81 13.70
CA VAL A 723 33.77 11.54 14.61
C VAL A 723 33.10 10.26 14.15
N THR A 724 33.01 9.26 15.02
CA THR A 724 32.32 8.00 14.70
C THR A 724 31.00 7.96 15.46
N PHE A 725 29.88 7.89 14.72
CA PHE A 725 28.57 7.70 15.31
C PHE A 725 28.43 6.24 15.74
N GLN A 726 28.12 6.01 17.02
CA GLN A 726 27.88 4.66 17.52
C GLN A 726 26.45 4.19 17.22
N TYR A 727 25.54 5.10 16.86
CA TYR A 727 24.13 4.81 16.58
C TYR A 727 23.39 4.11 17.73
N LYS A 728 23.86 4.29 18.98
CA LYS A 728 23.29 3.68 20.18
C LYS A 728 22.61 4.71 21.06
N ILE A 729 21.39 4.43 21.52
CA ILE A 729 20.64 5.30 22.43
C ILE A 729 21.02 5.05 23.88
N VAL A 730 21.13 6.15 24.63
CA VAL A 730 21.50 6.18 26.05
C VAL A 730 20.56 7.13 26.79
N ASP A 731 20.22 6.77 28.04
CA ASP A 731 19.42 7.62 28.92
C ASP A 731 20.15 8.91 29.32
N GLY A 732 19.37 9.98 29.46
CA GLY A 732 19.82 11.27 29.98
C GLY A 732 20.09 12.32 28.91
N VAL A 733 20.58 13.47 29.38
CA VAL A 733 20.98 14.60 28.54
C VAL A 733 22.47 14.43 28.18
N PRO A 734 22.89 14.76 26.94
CA PRO A 734 24.31 14.66 26.56
C PRO A 734 25.21 15.46 27.52
N GLN A 735 26.17 14.80 28.19
CA GLN A 735 26.99 15.45 29.22
C GLN A 735 28.08 16.40 28.67
N GLU A 736 28.50 16.28 27.40
CA GLU A 736 29.67 17.01 26.89
C GLU A 736 29.58 17.51 25.42
N SER A 737 28.42 17.45 24.77
CA SER A 737 28.31 17.66 23.32
C SER A 737 27.85 19.07 22.90
N SER A 738 28.17 20.12 23.67
CA SER A 738 27.81 21.51 23.33
C SER A 738 28.64 22.12 22.18
N HIS A 739 29.61 21.38 21.63
CA HIS A 739 30.53 21.89 20.60
C HIS A 739 30.63 21.03 19.34
N TYR A 740 29.69 20.13 19.08
CA TYR A 740 29.67 19.28 17.87
C TYR A 740 29.67 20.09 16.56
N GLY A 741 28.85 21.14 16.47
CA GLY A 741 28.82 22.01 15.28
C GLY A 741 30.14 22.75 15.05
N LEU A 742 30.84 23.13 16.12
CA LEU A 742 32.16 23.77 16.04
C LEU A 742 33.26 22.76 15.68
N GLU A 743 33.07 21.48 16.00
CA GLU A 743 33.98 20.39 15.61
C GLU A 743 33.82 20.02 14.13
N LEU A 744 32.59 19.95 13.62
CA LEU A 744 32.31 19.83 12.18
C LEU A 744 32.88 21.00 11.38
N ALA A 745 32.75 22.22 11.90
CA ALA A 745 33.34 23.41 11.27
C ALA A 745 34.88 23.31 11.18
N ARG A 746 35.54 22.67 12.16
CA ARG A 746 36.98 22.41 12.12
C ARG A 746 37.36 21.38 11.05
N LEU A 747 36.51 20.38 10.82
CA LEU A 747 36.69 19.40 9.73
C LEU A 747 36.44 20.00 8.35
N ALA A 748 35.64 21.06 8.27
CA ALA A 748 35.40 21.84 7.05
C ALA A 748 36.44 22.96 6.81
N ASP A 749 37.61 22.89 7.46
CA ASP A 749 38.71 23.86 7.36
C ASP A 749 38.32 25.33 7.65
N LEU A 750 37.40 25.58 8.59
CA LEU A 750 37.16 26.96 9.04
C LEU A 750 38.41 27.57 9.72
N PRO A 751 38.68 28.87 9.51
CA PRO A 751 39.80 29.56 10.16
C PRO A 751 39.77 29.41 11.69
N GLN A 752 40.95 29.18 12.29
CA GLN A 752 41.08 28.96 13.74
C GLN A 752 40.58 30.15 14.58
N ASP A 753 40.70 31.38 14.07
CA ASP A 753 40.22 32.58 14.77
C ASP A 753 38.69 32.55 14.92
N VAL A 754 37.97 32.09 13.89
CA VAL A 754 36.50 31.96 13.89
C VAL A 754 36.07 30.84 14.84
N LEU A 755 36.78 29.70 14.83
CA LEU A 755 36.52 28.59 15.75
C LEU A 755 36.73 28.98 17.22
N THR A 756 37.78 29.76 17.49
CA THR A 756 38.12 30.23 18.84
C THR A 756 37.05 31.16 19.37
N GLU A 757 36.60 32.11 18.53
CA GLU A 757 35.53 33.03 18.90
C GLU A 757 34.18 32.31 19.04
N GLY A 758 33.85 31.38 18.15
CA GLY A 758 32.66 30.53 18.24
C GLY A 758 32.60 29.73 19.55
N LYS A 759 33.72 29.14 19.97
CA LYS A 759 33.83 28.43 21.26
C LYS A 759 33.62 29.38 22.45
N ARG A 760 34.17 30.60 22.39
CA ARG A 760 34.03 31.61 23.44
C ARG A 760 32.56 32.00 23.63
N VAL A 761 31.86 32.31 22.54
CA VAL A 761 30.43 32.68 22.57
C VAL A 761 29.57 31.52 23.07
N ALA A 762 29.81 30.29 22.58
CA ALA A 762 29.07 29.11 23.03
C ALA A 762 29.23 28.85 24.54
N LYS A 763 30.44 28.99 25.09
CA LYS A 763 30.68 28.87 26.54
C LYS A 763 29.94 29.94 27.35
N ASN A 764 29.92 31.19 26.87
CA ASN A 764 29.21 32.27 27.55
C ASN A 764 27.69 32.03 27.58
N LEU A 765 27.11 31.57 26.48
CA LEU A 765 25.69 31.23 26.42
C LEU A 765 25.35 30.05 27.34
N ALA A 766 26.18 29.00 27.37
CA ALA A 766 26.00 27.86 28.27
C ALA A 766 26.07 28.28 29.75
N ALA A 767 27.03 29.15 30.11
CA ALA A 767 27.17 29.66 31.47
C ALA A 767 25.98 30.53 31.92
N LEU A 768 25.38 31.30 31.00
CA LEU A 768 24.16 32.05 31.26
C LEU A 768 22.96 31.12 31.51
N HIS A 769 22.86 30.01 30.77
CA HIS A 769 21.79 29.03 30.94
C HIS A 769 21.92 28.27 32.28
N ALA A 770 23.12 27.82 32.65
CA ALA A 770 23.36 27.10 33.90
C ALA A 770 22.95 27.92 35.15
N ARG A 771 23.21 29.25 35.14
CA ARG A 771 22.81 30.16 36.23
C ARG A 771 21.30 30.31 36.41
N HIS A 772 20.52 30.07 35.35
CA HIS A 772 19.06 30.09 35.41
C HIS A 772 18.47 28.77 35.96
N GLU A 773 19.21 27.66 35.89
CA GLU A 773 18.75 26.33 36.31
C GLU A 773 18.93 26.06 37.82
N GLU A 774 19.97 26.60 38.46
CA GLU A 774 20.31 26.33 39.87
C GLU A 774 19.28 26.82 40.90
N ASN A 775 18.34 27.70 40.53
CA ASN A 775 17.45 28.40 41.47
C ASN A 775 16.04 27.82 41.67
N SER A 776 15.75 26.58 41.25
CA SER A 776 14.36 26.10 41.22
C SER A 776 13.98 25.04 42.26
N GLU A 777 13.24 25.45 43.30
CA GLU A 777 12.47 24.55 44.19
C GLU A 777 11.50 23.63 43.42
N SER A 778 11.09 24.02 42.21
CA SER A 778 10.18 23.23 41.36
C SER A 778 10.77 21.88 40.92
N SER A 779 12.10 21.79 40.78
CA SER A 779 12.80 20.57 40.36
C SER A 779 12.71 19.45 41.41
N LYS A 780 12.76 19.80 42.71
CA LYS A 780 12.63 18.82 43.80
C LYS A 780 11.23 18.19 43.83
N ILE A 781 10.20 18.98 43.56
CA ILE A 781 8.80 18.52 43.50
C ILE A 781 8.58 17.60 42.29
N ALA A 782 9.14 17.97 41.13
CA ALA A 782 9.08 17.15 39.91
C ALA A 782 9.71 15.76 40.11
N ILE A 783 10.89 15.70 40.72
CA ILE A 783 11.59 14.43 41.03
C ILE A 783 10.72 13.52 41.90
N ARG A 784 10.10 14.05 42.96
CA ARG A 784 9.19 13.28 43.83
C ARG A 784 7.96 12.77 43.10
N ARG A 785 7.32 13.60 42.28
CA ARG A 785 6.15 13.19 41.47
C ARG A 785 6.51 12.09 40.48
N LYS A 786 7.67 12.18 39.83
CA LYS A 786 8.19 11.16 38.92
C LYS A 786 8.44 9.83 39.63
N ALA A 787 9.04 9.87 40.82
CA ALA A 787 9.26 8.67 41.65
C ALA A 787 7.92 8.01 42.05
N LEU A 788 6.91 8.79 42.46
CA LEU A 788 5.57 8.25 42.79
C LEU A 788 4.87 7.63 41.58
N LEU A 789 4.95 8.29 40.42
CA LEU A 789 4.34 7.79 39.18
C LEU A 789 4.97 6.46 38.77
N ARG A 790 6.32 6.39 38.77
CA ARG A 790 7.07 5.17 38.48
C ARG A 790 6.74 4.04 39.47
N LEU A 791 6.65 4.35 40.77
CA LEU A 791 6.24 3.40 41.80
C LEU A 791 4.88 2.77 41.49
N ARG A 792 3.87 3.61 41.21
CA ARG A 792 2.53 3.15 40.88
C ARG A 792 2.54 2.28 39.62
N THR A 793 3.14 2.76 38.53
CA THR A 793 3.08 2.07 37.23
C THR A 793 3.78 0.71 37.28
N GLN A 794 4.97 0.63 37.87
CA GLN A 794 5.69 -0.66 37.96
C GLN A 794 5.00 -1.66 38.88
N LEU A 795 4.37 -1.21 39.96
CA LEU A 795 3.56 -2.08 40.82
C LEU A 795 2.29 -2.58 40.11
N THR A 796 1.61 -1.72 39.34
CA THR A 796 0.46 -2.14 38.52
C THR A 796 0.88 -3.14 37.44
N GLN A 797 1.99 -2.92 36.75
CA GLN A 797 2.52 -3.86 35.76
C GLN A 797 2.91 -5.20 36.39
N ALA A 798 3.57 -5.18 37.56
CA ALA A 798 3.92 -6.39 38.28
C ALA A 798 2.67 -7.18 38.73
N LEU A 799 1.58 -6.48 39.06
CA LEU A 799 0.30 -7.10 39.43
C LEU A 799 -0.41 -7.72 38.22
N ASP A 800 -0.50 -6.99 37.10
CA ASP A 800 -1.36 -7.35 35.98
C ASP A 800 -0.67 -8.27 34.95
N HIS A 801 0.66 -8.22 34.85
CA HIS A 801 1.42 -8.82 33.75
C HIS A 801 2.69 -9.60 34.15
N SER A 802 3.00 -9.75 35.44
CA SER A 802 4.18 -10.50 35.85
C SER A 802 4.03 -12.00 35.56
N ALA A 803 4.95 -12.55 34.77
CA ALA A 803 5.16 -13.99 34.61
C ALA A 803 6.32 -14.53 35.47
N LEU A 804 6.91 -13.68 36.33
CA LEU A 804 8.04 -14.06 37.19
C LEU A 804 7.61 -15.04 38.29
N PRO A 805 8.45 -16.04 38.64
CA PRO A 805 8.25 -16.85 39.84
C PRO A 805 8.22 -15.98 41.11
N ASP A 806 7.46 -16.43 42.13
CA ASP A 806 7.23 -15.66 43.36
C ASP A 806 8.53 -15.19 44.05
N GLU A 807 9.58 -16.01 44.06
CA GLU A 807 10.88 -15.64 44.66
C GLU A 807 11.59 -14.52 43.91
N GLU A 808 11.56 -14.54 42.57
CA GLU A 808 12.18 -13.51 41.73
C GLU A 808 11.37 -12.21 41.76
N LEU A 809 10.05 -12.31 41.81
CA LEU A 809 9.16 -11.17 41.97
C LEU A 809 9.40 -10.45 43.31
N LEU A 810 9.54 -11.19 44.41
CA LEU A 810 9.89 -10.63 45.72
C LEU A 810 11.26 -9.94 45.69
N ALA A 811 12.25 -10.55 45.04
CA ALA A 811 13.58 -9.96 44.88
C ALA A 811 13.53 -8.67 44.03
N TYR A 812 12.74 -8.65 42.96
CA TYR A 812 12.52 -7.48 42.12
C TYR A 812 11.86 -6.34 42.89
N ILE A 813 10.76 -6.62 43.61
CA ILE A 813 10.06 -5.63 44.45
C ILE A 813 11.00 -5.10 45.53
N GLY A 814 11.81 -5.95 46.16
CA GLY A 814 12.81 -5.55 47.15
C GLY A 814 13.87 -4.59 46.58
N ARG A 815 14.41 -4.89 45.38
CA ARG A 815 15.33 -3.97 44.69
C ARG A 815 14.65 -2.65 44.33
N PHE A 816 13.43 -2.72 43.82
CA PHE A 816 12.66 -1.54 43.43
C PHE A 816 12.33 -0.63 44.61
N GLN A 817 12.00 -1.20 45.77
CA GLN A 817 11.79 -0.47 47.01
C GLN A 817 13.05 0.33 47.41
N VAL A 818 14.23 -0.27 47.30
CA VAL A 818 15.51 0.41 47.59
C VAL A 818 15.76 1.55 46.63
N ASP A 819 15.50 1.37 45.33
CA ASP A 819 15.71 2.40 44.31
C ASP A 819 14.76 3.59 44.49
N ILE A 820 13.49 3.32 44.80
CA ILE A 820 12.52 4.37 45.11
C ILE A 820 12.90 5.11 46.41
N ALA A 821 13.32 4.39 47.46
CA ALA A 821 13.73 5.00 48.72
C ALA A 821 14.92 5.96 48.53
N LYS A 822 15.90 5.62 47.68
CA LYS A 822 17.01 6.51 47.32
C LYS A 822 16.53 7.81 46.66
N ALA A 823 15.55 7.73 45.76
CA ALA A 823 14.98 8.90 45.10
C ALA A 823 14.25 9.87 46.06
N PHE A 824 13.66 9.35 47.14
CA PHE A 824 12.99 10.16 48.17
C PHE A 824 13.95 10.74 49.22
N LEU A 825 15.00 10.00 49.58
CA LEU A 825 15.92 10.35 50.68
C LEU A 825 17.09 11.26 50.26
N TYR A 826 17.56 11.19 49.01
CA TYR A 826 18.70 11.97 48.51
C TYR A 826 18.43 12.67 47.17
N PRO A 827 17.61 13.74 47.14
CA PRO A 827 17.29 14.45 45.89
C PRO A 827 18.45 15.28 45.29
N SER A 828 19.61 15.40 45.95
CA SER A 828 20.62 16.42 45.66
C SER A 828 22.07 15.93 45.50
N ARG A 829 22.33 14.64 45.27
CA ARG A 829 23.66 14.19 44.81
C ARG A 829 23.55 13.61 43.40
N ARG A 830 23.71 14.47 42.39
CA ARG A 830 24.27 14.00 41.12
C ARG A 830 25.67 13.46 41.46
N SER A 831 25.90 12.21 41.11
CA SER A 831 27.16 11.50 41.29
C SER A 831 28.23 12.17 40.41
N ASP A 832 29.06 13.00 41.03
CA ASP A 832 30.43 13.23 40.57
C ASP A 832 31.22 11.96 40.90
N THR A 833 31.14 10.96 40.03
CA THR A 833 32.10 9.85 39.90
C THR A 833 32.05 9.29 38.49
#